data_AF-A0A8T3WVQ9-F1
#
_entry.id   AF-A0A8T3WVQ9-F1
#
_cell.length_a   1.000
_cell.length_b   1.000
_cell.length_c   1.000
_cell.angle_alpha   90.00
_cell.angle_beta   90.00
_cell.angle_gamma   90.00
#
_symmetry.space_group_name_H-M   'P 1'
#
loop_
_entity.id
_entity.type
_entity.pdbx_description
1 polymer ?
#
loop_
_entity_poly.entity_id
_entity_poly.type
_entity_poly.pdbx_seq_one_letter_code
_entity_poly.pdbx_strand_id
1 'polypeptide(L)'
;MNNTAVKRFSRSKKAQISIFIIIGVVLVLSFAALIVVSSLRRDSALSPSTSQAAAIPSWAAEINSYVLSCIQKIGVIGFKKIGLQGGYIDMLNATLSGKHFVFSRTPTESDGVLFSLTGFHPIPYWFYLKDKNDCSSCGVASNNYGIQLYLANFYNFFDYGLKDMEFQAEKFIQSELPGCINDFSSFKSAGYNITYGNITPQVSIGDRDVTLAVDFPVTIGSGGKTTAIPSFISTLDLRLKEIYQLAALTTLYQINFQFLENITLFLVDANSIPPDPGKMPPRSYTDHSFATAMWGVPLVKENLKTMLLAPRIKEIQINRTRNAVRRTSADPITQGIYNLLFLDLLLNESKDLEVDFMYSPSWGDIYFDINPKQGILLTPDSDRTTPPYNLGPPEQTNNYEFFYDISYPVVVIIRDNRSLLSEGEKGYTFRFALEANIRGNRNLLQCNTGDCGLAPFNYGQVTGTYSGTAATPGACAPGREIFVCTKDCLPAYNNAGNFYFGKSVCGNACCNDDASCEFVKNEFFTCSLTGTKYNTEPDCAIDCTTITNPPFNINTVQTVLCDPEQRLYDNLTISAIDAKTTQPISDVSITWGCGNAWECPMEKTGEDGAFSSKFPFCSGDGYLLLAKQGYLAGFKPHLSTTNLLGKKSIPITLEPIRRVPVQASSITVTNLFRIKRALFRDMGNSIIDDLYHETSSSFPAPFPGAGASVQVSGYLKDLMDEVEQEFHSPTTSGGSTLTKEGQALMDKLYEAKANISRAKSLVETYKFWHDMGRENVIEASYLARGVLTLMYNLLHDDAFVEKTIKEYWANRAASSGSPIPYTFPRTKYWNIGLPAPYTAQITAYFQFLQNEMKNIVFLQEGERKDPAVIERFQQASTPLQPEQELFITVQKKKDSPYEQETLLTQAIMNQGSQPFIELVPGTFDLFIQFRDNAPFTIPPSGYLPSIDYGGGLFGGIEINPDSRQWSVAKGPLDANTKVQLYFFRTEATGGYDEVLGEVGDMAYYSKRFRKFIEPEFVS
;
A
#
# COMPACT_ATOMS: atom_id res chain seq x y z
N MET A 1 -60.94 5.38 76.74
CA MET A 1 -59.78 6.30 76.81
C MET A 1 -58.51 5.49 76.64
N ASN A 2 -57.55 6.08 75.91
CA ASN A 2 -56.50 5.44 75.12
C ASN A 2 -55.22 5.00 75.87
N ASN A 3 -54.46 4.17 75.12
CA ASN A 3 -53.00 4.07 75.01
C ASN A 3 -52.23 3.03 75.84
N THR A 4 -51.83 1.96 75.16
CA THR A 4 -50.63 1.16 75.45
C THR A 4 -49.75 1.10 74.19
N ALA A 5 -48.48 1.49 74.35
CA ALA A 5 -47.49 1.64 73.29
C ALA A 5 -46.73 0.33 73.01
N VAL A 6 -46.57 -0.01 71.73
CA VAL A 6 -45.75 -1.13 71.25
C VAL A 6 -44.43 -0.60 70.68
N LYS A 7 -43.30 -1.09 71.21
CA LYS A 7 -41.93 -0.79 70.79
C LYS A 7 -41.53 -1.69 69.61
N ARG A 8 -41.21 -1.11 68.44
CA ARG A 8 -40.72 -1.81 67.24
C ARG A 8 -39.19 -1.86 67.24
N PHE A 9 -38.61 -3.06 67.13
CA PHE A 9 -37.17 -3.29 66.94
C PHE A 9 -36.78 -3.09 65.46
N SER A 10 -35.79 -2.23 65.20
CA SER A 10 -35.20 -1.97 63.88
C SER A 10 -34.06 -2.97 63.61
N ARG A 11 -34.18 -3.80 62.57
CA ARG A 11 -33.10 -4.69 62.09
C ARG A 11 -32.05 -3.85 61.35
N SER A 12 -30.80 -3.89 61.82
CA SER A 12 -29.70 -3.13 61.23
C SER A 12 -29.32 -3.68 59.85
N LYS A 13 -29.33 -2.82 58.82
CA LYS A 13 -28.99 -3.12 57.43
C LYS A 13 -27.50 -3.48 57.20
N LYS A 14 -26.68 -3.56 58.26
CA LYS A 14 -25.23 -3.80 58.15
C LYS A 14 -24.87 -5.28 57.94
N ALA A 15 -25.74 -6.23 58.34
CA ALA A 15 -25.47 -7.66 58.18
C ALA A 15 -25.70 -8.20 56.75
N GLN A 16 -26.47 -7.50 55.92
CA GLN A 16 -26.74 -7.93 54.54
C GLN A 16 -25.54 -7.67 53.61
N ILE A 17 -24.77 -6.61 53.86
CA ILE A 17 -23.64 -6.24 52.99
C ILE A 17 -22.50 -7.26 53.10
N SER A 18 -22.24 -7.81 54.29
CA SER A 18 -21.16 -8.80 54.49
C SER A 18 -21.39 -10.10 53.72
N ILE A 19 -22.64 -10.52 53.51
CA ILE A 19 -22.97 -11.72 52.73
C ILE A 19 -22.64 -11.52 51.24
N PHE A 20 -22.95 -10.35 50.68
CA PHE A 20 -22.64 -10.06 49.27
C PHE A 20 -21.13 -9.96 49.01
N ILE A 21 -20.34 -9.46 49.97
CA ILE A 21 -18.89 -9.43 49.86
C ILE A 21 -18.30 -10.85 49.83
N ILE A 22 -18.77 -11.74 50.72
CA ILE A 22 -18.29 -13.13 50.75
C ILE A 22 -18.64 -13.87 49.45
N ILE A 23 -19.86 -13.68 48.93
CA ILE A 23 -20.28 -14.27 47.65
C ILE A 23 -19.43 -13.73 46.49
N GLY A 24 -19.13 -12.43 46.47
CA GLY A 24 -18.26 -11.82 45.46
C GLY A 24 -16.85 -12.41 45.46
N VAL A 25 -16.24 -12.58 46.64
CA VAL A 25 -14.89 -13.17 46.77
C VAL A 25 -14.88 -14.63 46.31
N VAL A 26 -15.90 -15.43 46.67
CA VAL A 26 -16.00 -16.83 46.22
C VAL A 26 -16.16 -16.92 44.71
N LEU A 27 -16.96 -16.04 44.09
CA LEU A 27 -17.12 -16.00 42.64
C LEU A 27 -15.81 -15.62 41.92
N VAL A 28 -15.08 -14.63 42.42
CA VAL A 28 -13.80 -14.22 41.85
C VAL A 28 -12.76 -15.34 41.94
N LEU A 29 -12.67 -16.03 43.09
CA LEU A 29 -11.74 -17.15 43.27
C LEU A 29 -12.12 -18.35 42.39
N SER A 30 -13.41 -18.63 42.22
CA SER A 30 -13.91 -19.68 41.34
C SER A 30 -13.60 -19.37 39.87
N PHE A 31 -13.77 -18.11 39.45
CA PHE A 31 -13.48 -17.66 38.09
C PHE A 31 -11.98 -17.67 37.81
N ALA A 32 -11.15 -17.23 38.76
CA ALA A 32 -9.70 -17.31 38.67
C ALA A 32 -9.21 -18.77 38.57
N ALA A 33 -9.76 -19.69 39.37
CA ALA A 33 -9.44 -21.11 39.28
C ALA A 33 -9.84 -21.71 37.91
N LEU A 34 -10.96 -21.26 37.34
CA LEU A 34 -11.43 -21.71 36.03
C LEU A 34 -10.57 -21.15 34.88
N ILE A 35 -10.07 -19.92 35.00
CA ILE A 35 -9.07 -19.36 34.09
C ILE A 35 -7.77 -20.15 34.16
N VAL A 36 -7.27 -20.49 35.36
CA VAL A 36 -6.04 -21.28 35.53
C VAL A 36 -6.19 -22.69 34.98
N VAL A 37 -7.32 -23.37 35.23
CA VAL A 37 -7.58 -24.72 34.67
C VAL A 37 -7.76 -24.68 33.15
N SER A 38 -8.34 -23.62 32.60
CA SER A 38 -8.51 -23.47 31.15
C SER A 38 -7.27 -22.97 30.43
N SER A 39 -6.38 -22.22 31.08
CA SER A 39 -5.06 -21.86 30.52
C SER A 39 -4.11 -23.05 30.53
N LEU A 40 -4.12 -23.88 31.58
CA LEU A 40 -3.33 -25.11 31.66
C LEU A 40 -3.76 -26.17 30.62
N ARG A 41 -4.98 -26.09 30.08
CA ARG A 41 -5.46 -26.96 28.98
C ARG A 41 -5.15 -26.42 27.58
N ARG A 42 -4.84 -25.12 27.42
CA ARG A 42 -4.65 -24.50 26.08
C ARG A 42 -3.23 -24.62 25.54
N ASP A 43 -2.21 -24.66 26.39
CA ASP A 43 -0.82 -24.89 25.95
C ASP A 43 -0.61 -26.32 25.37
N SER A 44 -1.60 -27.21 25.50
CA SER A 44 -1.54 -28.60 25.00
C SER A 44 -2.11 -28.80 23.58
N ALA A 45 -2.64 -27.76 22.91
CA ALA A 45 -3.39 -27.92 21.65
C ALA A 45 -2.61 -27.56 20.36
N LEU A 46 -1.47 -26.87 20.46
CA LEU A 46 -0.56 -26.56 19.33
C LEU A 46 0.87 -27.05 19.55
N SER A 47 1.15 -27.70 20.68
CA SER A 47 2.18 -28.74 20.65
C SER A 47 1.65 -29.82 19.71
N PRO A 48 2.36 -30.21 18.63
CA PRO A 48 1.97 -31.37 17.85
C PRO A 48 1.74 -32.48 18.87
N SER A 49 0.54 -33.04 18.84
CA SER A 49 0.06 -34.07 19.76
C SER A 49 1.24 -34.87 20.31
N THR A 50 1.64 -34.62 21.55
CA THR A 50 2.63 -35.43 22.28
C THR A 50 2.06 -36.83 22.56
N SER A 51 0.99 -37.21 21.86
CA SER A 51 0.25 -38.44 22.01
C SER A 51 0.83 -39.61 21.23
N GLN A 52 1.83 -39.44 20.35
CA GLN A 52 2.47 -40.59 19.68
C GLN A 52 3.97 -40.43 19.38
N ALA A 53 4.77 -40.00 20.36
CA ALA A 53 6.06 -40.66 20.53
C ALA A 53 5.78 -41.99 21.25
N ALA A 54 5.16 -42.96 20.56
CA ALA A 54 5.30 -44.34 21.00
C ALA A 54 6.81 -44.55 21.11
N ALA A 55 7.31 -44.73 22.35
CA ALA A 55 8.73 -44.63 22.66
C ALA A 55 9.52 -45.43 21.61
N ILE A 56 10.17 -44.71 20.68
CA ILE A 56 10.82 -45.32 19.54
C ILE A 56 11.81 -46.32 20.14
N PRO A 57 11.70 -47.62 19.83
CA PRO A 57 12.58 -48.59 20.42
C PRO A 57 14.04 -48.22 20.17
N SER A 58 14.92 -48.43 21.15
CA SER A 58 16.34 -48.03 21.03
C SER A 58 17.02 -48.58 19.77
N TRP A 59 16.60 -49.76 19.28
CA TRP A 59 17.10 -50.37 18.05
C TRP A 59 16.68 -49.66 16.74
N ALA A 60 15.65 -48.81 16.79
CA ALA A 60 15.14 -48.01 15.66
C ALA A 60 15.54 -46.53 15.75
N ALA A 61 16.15 -46.09 16.87
CA ALA A 61 16.51 -44.69 17.12
C ALA A 61 17.55 -44.16 16.12
N GLU A 62 18.45 -45.01 15.63
CA GLU A 62 19.47 -44.66 14.62
C GLU A 62 18.84 -44.30 13.27
N ILE A 63 17.85 -45.07 12.83
CA ILE A 63 17.12 -44.81 11.57
C ILE A 63 16.30 -43.53 11.70
N ASN A 64 15.64 -43.31 12.85
CA ASN A 64 14.94 -42.07 13.12
C ASN A 64 15.86 -40.84 13.02
N SER A 65 17.02 -40.91 13.67
CA SER A 65 18.02 -39.84 13.65
C SER A 65 18.58 -39.60 12.25
N TYR A 66 18.77 -40.68 11.46
CA TYR A 66 19.19 -40.59 10.08
C TYR A 66 18.17 -39.87 9.19
N VAL A 67 16.88 -40.22 9.30
CA VAL A 67 15.81 -39.55 8.54
C VAL A 67 15.71 -38.07 8.93
N LEU A 68 15.71 -37.76 10.23
CA LEU A 68 15.69 -36.38 10.72
C LEU A 68 16.87 -35.57 10.22
N SER A 69 18.08 -36.15 10.23
CA SER A 69 19.27 -35.49 9.69
C SER A 69 19.14 -35.23 8.18
N CYS A 70 18.55 -36.16 7.42
CA CYS A 70 18.26 -35.95 6.00
C CYS A 70 17.26 -34.81 5.77
N ILE A 71 16.15 -34.78 6.52
CA ILE A 71 15.14 -33.71 6.42
C ILE A 71 15.76 -32.36 6.76
N GLN A 72 16.51 -32.27 7.87
CA GLN A 72 17.19 -31.05 8.29
C GLN A 72 18.18 -30.58 7.21
N LYS A 73 19.03 -31.48 6.70
CA LYS A 73 20.02 -31.17 5.66
C LYS A 73 19.37 -30.65 4.39
N ILE A 74 18.31 -31.31 3.91
CA ILE A 74 17.59 -30.88 2.70
C ILE A 74 16.88 -29.54 2.94
N GLY A 75 16.27 -29.36 4.11
CA GLY A 75 15.66 -28.10 4.51
C GLY A 75 16.66 -26.94 4.46
N VAL A 76 17.85 -27.11 5.08
CA VAL A 76 18.93 -26.11 5.03
C VAL A 76 19.35 -25.80 3.60
N ILE A 77 19.51 -26.82 2.75
CA ILE A 77 19.86 -26.62 1.33
C ILE A 77 18.76 -25.84 0.60
N GLY A 78 17.50 -26.21 0.80
CA GLY A 78 16.34 -25.57 0.17
C GLY A 78 16.22 -24.10 0.57
N PHE A 79 16.26 -23.80 1.88
CA PHE A 79 16.15 -22.43 2.37
C PHE A 79 17.37 -21.58 2.00
N LYS A 80 18.59 -22.13 1.95
CA LYS A 80 19.73 -21.40 1.39
C LYS A 80 19.54 -21.03 -0.08
N LYS A 81 18.93 -21.90 -0.88
CA LYS A 81 18.58 -21.57 -2.27
C LYS A 81 17.56 -20.42 -2.31
N ILE A 82 16.49 -20.50 -1.52
CA ILE A 82 15.47 -19.44 -1.36
C ILE A 82 16.14 -18.10 -1.04
N GLY A 83 17.02 -18.07 -0.03
CA GLY A 83 17.73 -16.86 0.36
C GLY A 83 18.62 -16.30 -0.74
N LEU A 84 19.42 -17.14 -1.40
CA LEU A 84 20.34 -16.69 -2.44
C LEU A 84 19.66 -16.26 -3.74
N GLN A 85 18.41 -16.69 -3.97
CA GLN A 85 17.64 -16.46 -5.19
C GLN A 85 16.36 -15.64 -4.93
N GLY A 86 16.34 -14.79 -3.91
CA GLY A 86 15.29 -13.78 -3.71
C GLY A 86 13.89 -14.33 -3.51
N GLY A 87 13.78 -15.48 -2.85
CA GLY A 87 12.50 -16.13 -2.57
C GLY A 87 12.24 -17.40 -3.38
N TYR A 88 13.13 -17.79 -4.29
CA TYR A 88 12.92 -18.95 -5.17
C TYR A 88 13.91 -20.08 -4.88
N ILE A 89 13.46 -21.34 -4.91
CA ILE A 89 14.38 -22.48 -4.79
C ILE A 89 15.15 -22.71 -6.09
N ASP A 90 14.44 -22.62 -7.22
CA ASP A 90 14.99 -22.84 -8.55
C ASP A 90 14.23 -22.03 -9.59
N MET A 91 14.83 -20.93 -10.05
CA MET A 91 14.24 -20.05 -11.06
C MET A 91 14.26 -20.60 -12.48
N LEU A 92 14.96 -21.72 -12.75
CA LEU A 92 14.90 -22.39 -14.06
C LEU A 92 13.80 -23.46 -14.10
N ASN A 93 13.35 -23.92 -12.94
CA ASN A 93 12.30 -24.91 -12.83
C ASN A 93 10.96 -24.23 -12.56
N ALA A 94 10.19 -23.97 -13.62
CA ALA A 94 8.87 -23.34 -13.52
C ALA A 94 7.86 -24.17 -12.72
N THR A 95 8.07 -25.48 -12.56
CA THR A 95 7.21 -26.33 -11.71
C THR A 95 7.44 -26.05 -10.22
N LEU A 96 8.67 -25.67 -9.84
CA LEU A 96 8.98 -25.25 -8.47
C LEU A 96 8.66 -23.77 -8.28
N SER A 97 9.16 -22.89 -9.14
CA SER A 97 9.02 -21.43 -8.98
C SER A 97 7.66 -20.86 -9.41
N GLY A 98 6.78 -21.66 -10.03
CA GLY A 98 5.48 -21.21 -10.54
C GLY A 98 5.56 -20.25 -11.73
N LYS A 99 6.77 -19.92 -12.23
CA LYS A 99 7.00 -18.95 -13.30
C LYS A 99 8.22 -19.31 -14.15
N HIS A 100 8.21 -18.91 -15.41
CA HIS A 100 9.39 -18.92 -16.27
C HIS A 100 10.15 -17.60 -16.16
N PHE A 101 11.42 -17.66 -15.76
CA PHE A 101 12.31 -16.50 -15.71
C PHE A 101 13.17 -16.40 -16.97
N VAL A 102 13.31 -15.17 -17.48
CA VAL A 102 14.16 -14.86 -18.64
C VAL A 102 15.39 -14.08 -18.18
N PHE A 103 16.56 -14.74 -18.28
CA PHE A 103 17.86 -14.14 -17.97
C PHE A 103 18.62 -13.75 -19.24
N SER A 104 19.02 -12.48 -19.34
CA SER A 104 19.74 -11.93 -20.48
C SER A 104 21.08 -11.30 -20.06
N ARG A 105 21.95 -10.96 -21.04
CA ARG A 105 23.21 -10.23 -20.78
C ARG A 105 23.00 -8.73 -20.57
N THR A 106 21.81 -8.23 -20.90
CA THR A 106 21.37 -6.87 -20.65
C THR A 106 20.48 -6.93 -19.41
N PRO A 107 21.02 -6.66 -18.20
CA PRO A 107 20.27 -6.91 -16.97
C PRO A 107 18.98 -6.09 -16.88
N THR A 108 18.86 -4.97 -17.59
CA THR A 108 17.65 -4.12 -17.64
C THR A 108 16.58 -4.61 -18.62
N GLU A 109 16.82 -5.72 -19.33
CA GLU A 109 15.84 -6.38 -20.21
C GLU A 109 15.70 -7.85 -19.81
N SER A 110 15.67 -8.08 -18.50
CA SER A 110 15.71 -9.41 -17.90
C SER A 110 14.86 -9.46 -16.64
N ASP A 111 14.39 -10.64 -16.26
CA ASP A 111 13.65 -10.84 -15.00
C ASP A 111 14.56 -10.76 -13.74
N GLY A 112 15.86 -10.58 -13.92
CA GLY A 112 16.80 -10.42 -12.83
C GLY A 112 18.23 -10.20 -13.30
N VAL A 113 19.17 -10.23 -12.36
CA VAL A 113 20.59 -10.05 -12.61
C VAL A 113 21.36 -11.35 -12.38
N LEU A 114 22.35 -11.63 -13.24
CA LEU A 114 23.29 -12.73 -13.04
C LEU A 114 24.42 -12.27 -12.11
N PHE A 115 24.45 -12.76 -10.87
CA PHE A 115 25.40 -12.32 -9.86
C PHE A 115 26.86 -12.57 -10.23
N SER A 116 27.12 -13.66 -10.96
CA SER A 116 28.44 -14.04 -11.46
C SER A 116 28.38 -14.41 -12.95
N LEU A 117 29.44 -14.11 -13.69
CA LEU A 117 29.62 -14.52 -15.08
C LEU A 117 30.16 -15.95 -15.22
N THR A 118 30.74 -16.51 -14.14
CA THR A 118 31.38 -17.85 -14.14
C THR A 118 30.49 -18.92 -13.52
N GLY A 119 29.25 -18.60 -13.17
CA GLY A 119 28.26 -19.52 -12.63
C GLY A 119 26.85 -18.95 -12.75
N PHE A 120 25.86 -19.80 -13.03
CA PHE A 120 24.48 -19.37 -13.14
C PHE A 120 23.89 -19.14 -11.74
N HIS A 121 24.09 -17.93 -11.22
CA HIS A 121 23.55 -17.46 -9.94
C HIS A 121 22.62 -16.28 -10.17
N PRO A 122 21.42 -16.54 -10.73
CA PRO A 122 20.45 -15.50 -10.96
C PRO A 122 19.89 -14.95 -9.65
N ILE A 123 19.56 -13.66 -9.66
CA ILE A 123 18.85 -12.97 -8.57
C ILE A 123 17.67 -12.23 -9.20
N PRO A 124 16.42 -12.50 -8.80
CA PRO A 124 15.25 -11.92 -9.42
C PRO A 124 15.08 -10.46 -9.03
N TYR A 125 14.50 -9.66 -9.92
CA TYR A 125 14.05 -8.32 -9.56
C TYR A 125 12.74 -8.34 -8.78
N TRP A 126 12.72 -7.67 -7.64
CA TRP A 126 11.49 -7.40 -6.90
C TRP A 126 10.82 -6.09 -7.33
N PHE A 127 11.55 -5.20 -8.00
CA PHE A 127 11.02 -4.02 -8.65
C PHE A 127 11.84 -3.76 -9.91
N TYR A 128 11.19 -3.72 -11.07
CA TYR A 128 11.86 -3.54 -12.36
C TYR A 128 10.97 -2.90 -13.41
N LEU A 129 11.60 -2.41 -14.48
CA LEU A 129 10.92 -1.91 -15.67
C LEU A 129 10.42 -3.11 -16.49
N LYS A 130 9.11 -3.21 -16.65
CA LYS A 130 8.49 -4.30 -17.41
C LYS A 130 8.63 -4.08 -18.91
N ASP A 131 8.51 -2.82 -19.32
CA ASP A 131 8.62 -2.43 -20.72
C ASP A 131 10.08 -2.35 -21.17
N LYS A 132 10.28 -2.18 -22.48
CA LYS A 132 11.63 -1.95 -23.01
C LYS A 132 12.21 -0.65 -22.49
N ASN A 133 13.53 -0.59 -22.44
CA ASN A 133 14.23 0.57 -21.91
C ASN A 133 13.86 1.89 -22.61
N ASP A 134 13.60 1.87 -23.91
CA ASP A 134 13.22 3.04 -24.73
C ASP A 134 11.72 3.40 -24.65
N CYS A 135 11.02 2.94 -23.61
CA CYS A 135 9.60 3.24 -23.39
C CYS A 135 9.32 4.74 -23.26
N SER A 136 8.23 5.18 -23.89
CA SER A 136 7.64 6.52 -23.70
C SER A 136 6.55 6.55 -22.62
N SER A 137 5.91 5.41 -22.38
CA SER A 137 5.04 5.13 -21.24
C SER A 137 5.56 3.85 -20.60
N CYS A 138 6.09 3.96 -19.39
CA CYS A 138 6.92 2.94 -18.77
C CYS A 138 6.16 2.28 -17.61
N GLY A 139 5.82 1.01 -17.79
CA GLY A 139 5.22 0.15 -16.78
C GLY A 139 6.29 -0.54 -15.92
N VAL A 140 5.97 -0.70 -14.64
CA VAL A 140 6.80 -1.41 -13.67
C VAL A 140 6.17 -2.75 -13.29
N ALA A 141 6.99 -3.70 -12.83
CA ALA A 141 6.55 -4.99 -12.33
C ALA A 141 7.41 -5.48 -11.17
N SER A 142 7.00 -6.60 -10.58
CA SER A 142 7.70 -7.31 -9.51
C SER A 142 7.74 -8.81 -9.83
N ASN A 143 8.90 -9.44 -9.65
CA ASN A 143 9.01 -10.91 -9.61
C ASN A 143 8.90 -11.47 -8.19
N ASN A 144 8.60 -10.66 -7.18
CA ASN A 144 8.18 -11.16 -5.87
C ASN A 144 6.65 -11.24 -5.82
N TYR A 145 6.11 -12.42 -5.49
CA TYR A 145 4.66 -12.67 -5.46
C TYR A 145 3.92 -11.79 -4.45
N GLY A 146 4.47 -11.60 -3.25
CA GLY A 146 3.89 -10.69 -2.25
C GLY A 146 3.84 -9.25 -2.76
N ILE A 147 4.96 -8.70 -3.23
CA ILE A 147 5.01 -7.34 -3.77
C ILE A 147 4.09 -7.18 -4.99
N GLN A 148 3.93 -8.22 -5.82
CA GLN A 148 2.97 -8.22 -6.91
C GLN A 148 1.52 -8.04 -6.40
N LEU A 149 1.15 -8.69 -5.30
CA LEU A 149 -0.16 -8.53 -4.66
C LEU A 149 -0.31 -7.13 -4.03
N TYR A 150 0.76 -6.56 -3.46
CA TYR A 150 0.74 -5.19 -2.98
C TYR A 150 0.43 -4.20 -4.12
N LEU A 151 1.09 -4.35 -5.28
CA LEU A 151 0.83 -3.53 -6.47
C LEU A 151 -0.59 -3.71 -7.02
N ALA A 152 -1.30 -4.77 -6.62
CA ALA A 152 -2.69 -5.03 -6.96
C ALA A 152 -3.68 -4.69 -5.81
N ASN A 153 -3.25 -3.89 -4.81
CA ASN A 153 -4.06 -3.39 -3.69
C ASN A 153 -4.56 -4.46 -2.69
N PHE A 154 -3.78 -5.51 -2.41
CA PHE A 154 -4.14 -6.54 -1.42
C PHE A 154 -3.48 -6.31 -0.04
N TYR A 155 -4.28 -6.40 1.04
CA TYR A 155 -3.86 -6.02 2.40
C TYR A 155 -2.94 -7.01 3.15
N ASN A 156 -2.76 -8.26 2.68
CA ASN A 156 -1.99 -9.32 3.38
C ASN A 156 -0.71 -9.77 2.65
N PHE A 157 -0.12 -8.91 1.83
CA PHE A 157 0.92 -9.28 0.87
C PHE A 157 2.20 -9.92 1.46
N PHE A 158 2.56 -9.64 2.72
CA PHE A 158 3.70 -10.28 3.38
C PHE A 158 3.49 -11.79 3.56
N ASP A 159 2.29 -12.20 3.96
CA ASP A 159 1.98 -13.60 4.29
C ASP A 159 2.03 -14.48 3.04
N TYR A 160 1.55 -13.99 1.89
CA TYR A 160 1.58 -14.76 0.64
C TYR A 160 2.99 -15.03 0.12
N GLY A 161 3.91 -14.07 0.28
CA GLY A 161 5.30 -14.29 -0.12
C GLY A 161 5.96 -15.40 0.70
N LEU A 162 5.65 -15.49 1.98
CA LEU A 162 6.12 -16.58 2.85
C LEU A 162 5.45 -17.91 2.50
N LYS A 163 4.14 -17.92 2.24
CA LYS A 163 3.37 -19.11 1.82
C LYS A 163 3.89 -19.69 0.51
N ASP A 164 4.29 -18.84 -0.44
CA ASP A 164 4.91 -19.29 -1.69
C ASP A 164 6.26 -19.99 -1.42
N MET A 165 7.09 -19.44 -0.52
CA MET A 165 8.35 -20.08 -0.11
C MET A 165 8.15 -21.41 0.63
N GLU A 166 7.14 -21.49 1.50
CA GLU A 166 6.73 -22.74 2.16
C GLU A 166 6.38 -23.82 1.12
N PHE A 167 5.52 -23.48 0.16
CA PHE A 167 5.09 -24.40 -0.90
C PHE A 167 6.27 -24.86 -1.78
N GLN A 168 7.18 -23.96 -2.14
CA GLN A 168 8.39 -24.31 -2.88
C GLN A 168 9.25 -25.29 -2.08
N ALA A 169 9.45 -25.03 -0.78
CA ALA A 169 10.23 -25.90 0.10
C ALA A 169 9.60 -27.29 0.27
N GLU A 170 8.27 -27.37 0.35
CA GLU A 170 7.55 -28.66 0.37
C GLU A 170 7.85 -29.48 -0.90
N LYS A 171 7.72 -28.87 -2.08
CA LYS A 171 8.01 -29.57 -3.34
C LYS A 171 9.46 -30.01 -3.45
N PHE A 172 10.38 -29.17 -2.99
CA PHE A 172 11.81 -29.48 -2.98
C PHE A 172 12.15 -30.63 -2.02
N ILE A 173 11.61 -30.62 -0.79
CA ILE A 173 11.80 -31.71 0.17
C ILE A 173 11.20 -33.01 -0.39
N GLN A 174 10.02 -32.94 -0.99
CA GLN A 174 9.36 -34.10 -1.59
C GLN A 174 10.21 -34.75 -2.70
N SER A 175 10.89 -33.94 -3.53
CA SER A 175 11.73 -34.45 -4.62
C SER A 175 13.12 -34.93 -4.17
N GLU A 176 13.74 -34.27 -3.20
CA GLU A 176 15.13 -34.52 -2.80
C GLU A 176 15.28 -35.57 -1.68
N LEU A 177 14.26 -35.73 -0.82
CA LEU A 177 14.32 -36.65 0.32
C LEU A 177 14.61 -38.11 -0.07
N PRO A 178 14.01 -38.69 -1.13
CA PRO A 178 14.36 -40.03 -1.59
C PRO A 178 15.86 -40.21 -1.92
N GLY A 179 16.47 -39.17 -2.50
CA GLY A 179 17.89 -39.16 -2.83
C GLY A 179 18.78 -39.14 -1.59
N CYS A 180 18.40 -38.38 -0.56
CA CYS A 180 19.16 -38.32 0.69
C CYS A 180 19.11 -39.64 1.47
N ILE A 181 17.92 -40.24 1.62
CA ILE A 181 17.77 -41.49 2.37
C ILE A 181 18.41 -42.68 1.64
N ASN A 182 18.55 -42.60 0.31
CA ASN A 182 19.19 -43.60 -0.55
C ASN A 182 18.63 -45.02 -0.33
N ASP A 183 17.30 -45.12 -0.33
CA ASP A 183 16.51 -46.34 -0.07
C ASP A 183 16.97 -47.12 1.18
N PHE A 184 17.52 -46.42 2.17
CA PHE A 184 18.09 -47.00 3.40
C PHE A 184 19.11 -48.12 3.16
N SER A 185 19.84 -48.08 2.04
CA SER A 185 20.74 -49.15 1.59
C SER A 185 21.79 -49.57 2.65
N SER A 186 22.31 -48.62 3.43
CA SER A 186 23.24 -48.87 4.54
C SER A 186 22.59 -49.72 5.66
N PHE A 187 21.38 -49.39 6.07
CA PHE A 187 20.64 -50.12 7.11
C PHE A 187 20.11 -51.46 6.61
N LYS A 188 19.65 -51.54 5.35
CA LYS A 188 19.25 -52.81 4.72
C LYS A 188 20.42 -53.79 4.69
N SER A 189 21.63 -53.31 4.38
CA SER A 189 22.87 -54.11 4.42
C SER A 189 23.25 -54.57 5.84
N ALA A 190 22.85 -53.83 6.87
CA ALA A 190 23.03 -54.19 8.28
C ALA A 190 21.95 -55.16 8.81
N GLY A 191 21.03 -55.65 7.97
CA GLY A 191 20.03 -56.66 8.32
C GLY A 191 18.66 -56.11 8.74
N TYR A 192 18.40 -54.81 8.55
CA TYR A 192 17.07 -54.23 8.79
C TYR A 192 16.14 -54.44 7.59
N ASN A 193 14.88 -54.78 7.84
CA ASN A 193 13.83 -54.78 6.81
C ASN A 193 13.06 -53.46 6.88
N ILE A 194 13.31 -52.55 5.94
CA ILE A 194 12.73 -51.20 5.95
C ILE A 194 11.84 -51.02 4.72
N THR A 195 10.60 -50.61 4.96
CA THR A 195 9.64 -50.18 3.93
C THR A 195 9.10 -48.80 4.28
N TYR A 196 8.71 -48.02 3.29
CA TYR A 196 8.19 -46.67 3.51
C TYR A 196 7.08 -46.31 2.53
N GLY A 197 6.17 -45.43 2.95
CA GLY A 197 5.07 -44.93 2.12
C GLY A 197 5.40 -43.62 1.41
N ASN A 198 4.35 -42.92 0.97
CA ASN A 198 4.49 -41.63 0.29
C ASN A 198 5.07 -40.56 1.22
N ILE A 199 5.85 -39.64 0.65
CA ILE A 199 6.43 -38.50 1.35
C ILE A 199 5.54 -37.28 1.08
N THR A 200 4.96 -36.72 2.14
CA THR A 200 4.15 -35.51 2.10
C THR A 200 4.71 -34.50 3.11
N PRO A 201 5.56 -33.57 2.68
CA PRO A 201 6.07 -32.52 3.54
C PRO A 201 5.04 -31.40 3.72
N GLN A 202 5.10 -30.77 4.89
CA GLN A 202 4.44 -29.54 5.28
C GLN A 202 5.49 -28.61 5.88
N VAL A 203 5.60 -27.40 5.35
CA VAL A 203 6.59 -26.42 5.80
C VAL A 203 5.87 -25.22 6.36
N SER A 204 6.31 -24.75 7.54
CA SER A 204 5.77 -23.53 8.16
C SER A 204 6.91 -22.62 8.58
N ILE A 205 6.88 -21.37 8.11
CA ILE A 205 7.80 -20.31 8.50
C ILE A 205 7.20 -19.59 9.71
N GLY A 206 7.80 -19.81 10.87
CA GLY A 206 7.46 -19.12 12.11
C GLY A 206 8.18 -17.79 12.27
N ASP A 207 8.03 -17.19 13.44
CA ASP A 207 8.63 -15.89 13.76
C ASP A 207 10.16 -15.96 13.96
N ARG A 208 10.68 -17.08 14.49
CA ARG A 208 12.13 -17.27 14.68
C ARG A 208 12.69 -18.58 14.11
N ASP A 209 11.85 -19.50 13.67
CA ASP A 209 12.26 -20.79 13.13
C ASP A 209 11.46 -21.17 11.88
N VAL A 210 11.88 -22.26 11.25
CA VAL A 210 11.11 -22.93 10.20
C VAL A 210 10.86 -24.37 10.63
N THR A 211 9.61 -24.78 10.66
CA THR A 211 9.19 -26.14 11.00
C THR A 211 8.98 -26.96 9.72
N LEU A 212 9.63 -28.12 9.67
CA LEU A 212 9.54 -29.11 8.60
C LEU A 212 8.82 -30.35 9.15
N ALA A 213 7.51 -30.44 8.94
CA ALA A 213 6.72 -31.61 9.30
C ALA A 213 6.54 -32.51 8.08
N VAL A 214 7.09 -33.73 8.11
CA VAL A 214 7.06 -34.64 6.98
C VAL A 214 6.28 -35.90 7.34
N ASP A 215 5.10 -36.06 6.74
CA ASP A 215 4.37 -37.31 6.76
C ASP A 215 5.10 -38.30 5.85
N PHE A 216 5.84 -39.20 6.49
CA PHE A 216 6.69 -40.18 5.83
C PHE A 216 6.63 -41.47 6.64
N PRO A 217 5.61 -42.34 6.41
CA PRO A 217 5.42 -43.52 7.22
C PRO A 217 6.51 -44.55 6.90
N VAL A 218 7.43 -44.77 7.85
CA VAL A 218 8.54 -45.73 7.75
C VAL A 218 8.27 -46.91 8.68
N THR A 219 8.22 -48.11 8.11
CA THR A 219 8.12 -49.38 8.85
C THR A 219 9.48 -50.05 8.91
N ILE A 220 9.93 -50.38 10.12
CA ILE A 220 11.25 -50.95 10.38
C ILE A 220 11.05 -52.31 11.05
N GLY A 221 11.72 -53.34 10.53
CA GLY A 221 11.79 -54.67 11.09
C GLY A 221 13.23 -55.07 11.45
N SER A 222 13.44 -55.61 12.66
CA SER A 222 14.72 -56.19 13.09
C SER A 222 14.49 -57.29 14.14
N GLY A 223 15.14 -58.45 13.97
CA GLY A 223 15.06 -59.57 14.93
C GLY A 223 13.63 -60.05 15.24
N GLY A 224 12.73 -60.02 14.25
CA GLY A 224 11.32 -60.41 14.41
C GLY A 224 10.42 -59.36 15.09
N LYS A 225 10.97 -58.21 15.49
CA LYS A 225 10.21 -57.05 16.00
C LYS A 225 9.97 -56.05 14.87
N THR A 226 8.81 -55.41 14.89
CA THR A 226 8.44 -54.36 13.94
C THR A 226 8.01 -53.10 14.68
N THR A 227 8.33 -51.93 14.12
CA THR A 227 7.86 -50.63 14.58
C THR A 227 7.55 -49.75 13.37
N ALA A 228 6.58 -48.86 13.50
CA ALA A 228 6.25 -47.87 12.47
C ALA A 228 6.43 -46.46 13.04
N ILE A 229 7.02 -45.58 12.24
CA ILE A 229 7.17 -44.16 12.54
C ILE A 229 6.35 -43.41 11.49
N PRO A 230 5.21 -42.78 11.85
CA PRO A 230 4.28 -42.23 10.88
C PRO A 230 4.77 -40.91 10.24
N SER A 231 5.46 -40.07 11.02
CA SER A 231 5.91 -38.76 10.58
C SER A 231 7.19 -38.34 11.30
N PHE A 232 7.86 -37.35 10.73
CA PHE A 232 9.10 -36.78 11.23
C PHE A 232 8.96 -35.27 11.30
N ILE A 233 9.43 -34.64 12.38
CA ILE A 233 9.41 -33.19 12.54
C ILE A 233 10.83 -32.73 12.82
N SER A 234 11.30 -31.79 12.01
CA SER A 234 12.58 -31.10 12.20
C SER A 234 12.31 -29.59 12.23
N THR A 235 13.02 -28.87 13.09
CA THR A 235 13.01 -27.39 13.09
C THR A 235 14.36 -26.88 12.61
N LEU A 236 14.36 -25.75 11.91
CA LEU A 236 15.57 -25.01 11.51
C LEU A 236 15.56 -23.68 12.27
N ASP A 237 16.67 -23.33 12.91
CA ASP A 237 16.84 -22.02 13.56
C ASP A 237 17.03 -20.93 12.50
N LEU A 238 15.93 -20.48 11.87
CA LEU A 238 15.95 -19.56 10.74
C LEU A 238 14.86 -18.50 10.88
N ARG A 239 15.28 -17.24 11.08
CA ARG A 239 14.41 -16.07 11.23
C ARG A 239 13.96 -15.49 9.89
N LEU A 240 13.51 -16.34 8.96
CA LEU A 240 13.24 -15.94 7.58
C LEU A 240 12.16 -14.85 7.49
N LYS A 241 11.15 -14.89 8.37
CA LYS A 241 10.06 -13.91 8.38
C LYS A 241 10.56 -12.47 8.58
N GLU A 242 11.40 -12.24 9.58
CA GLU A 242 11.99 -10.92 9.86
C GLU A 242 12.83 -10.42 8.66
N ILE A 243 13.66 -11.31 8.11
CA ILE A 243 14.52 -11.03 6.95
C ILE A 243 13.68 -10.66 5.71
N TYR A 244 12.61 -11.41 5.45
CA TYR A 244 11.71 -11.19 4.33
C TYR A 244 10.93 -9.88 4.48
N GLN A 245 10.44 -9.56 5.68
CA GLN A 245 9.74 -8.31 5.95
C GLN A 245 10.63 -7.09 5.68
N LEU A 246 11.89 -7.12 6.13
CA LEU A 246 12.87 -6.06 5.84
C LEU A 246 13.15 -5.94 4.33
N ALA A 247 13.29 -7.06 3.62
CA ALA A 247 13.44 -7.08 2.17
C ALA A 247 12.25 -6.41 1.47
N ALA A 248 11.03 -6.81 1.83
CA ALA A 248 9.81 -6.29 1.24
C ALA A 248 9.63 -4.80 1.55
N LEU A 249 9.89 -4.35 2.79
CA LEU A 249 9.81 -2.93 3.16
C LEU A 249 10.83 -2.08 2.40
N THR A 250 12.04 -2.60 2.17
CA THR A 250 13.04 -1.94 1.33
C THR A 250 12.55 -1.77 -0.11
N THR A 251 11.91 -2.81 -0.67
CA THR A 251 11.30 -2.74 -2.00
C THR A 251 10.13 -1.76 -2.06
N LEU A 252 9.26 -1.73 -1.05
CA LEU A 252 8.15 -0.77 -0.97
C LEU A 252 8.66 0.67 -0.88
N TYR A 253 9.76 0.89 -0.16
CA TYR A 253 10.40 2.19 -0.10
C TYR A 253 10.97 2.60 -1.47
N GLN A 254 11.55 1.66 -2.22
CA GLN A 254 11.93 1.91 -3.62
C GLN A 254 10.71 2.26 -4.47
N ILE A 255 9.62 1.50 -4.38
CA ILE A 255 8.39 1.75 -5.15
C ILE A 255 7.84 3.15 -4.87
N ASN A 256 7.70 3.52 -3.59
CA ASN A 256 7.02 4.75 -3.18
C ASN A 256 7.89 6.01 -3.27
N PHE A 257 9.21 5.89 -3.11
CA PHE A 257 10.12 7.04 -3.03
C PHE A 257 11.17 7.10 -4.13
N GLN A 258 11.36 6.04 -4.92
CA GLN A 258 12.32 5.98 -6.03
C GLN A 258 13.71 6.45 -5.58
N PHE A 259 14.18 5.91 -4.46
CA PHE A 259 15.36 6.46 -3.77
C PHE A 259 16.64 6.20 -4.58
N LEU A 260 16.72 5.11 -5.35
CA LEU A 260 17.88 4.83 -6.20
C LEU A 260 18.02 5.86 -7.34
N GLU A 261 16.91 6.30 -7.92
CA GLU A 261 16.83 7.32 -8.95
C GLU A 261 17.25 8.67 -8.38
N ASN A 262 16.70 9.04 -7.21
CA ASN A 262 17.03 10.29 -6.53
C ASN A 262 18.51 10.35 -6.14
N ILE A 263 19.07 9.24 -5.62
CA ILE A 263 20.49 9.11 -5.34
C ILE A 263 21.30 9.32 -6.62
N THR A 264 20.94 8.66 -7.72
CA THR A 264 21.71 8.75 -8.97
C THR A 264 21.70 10.14 -9.56
N LEU A 265 20.53 10.79 -9.63
CA LEU A 265 20.42 12.16 -10.14
C LEU A 265 21.23 13.13 -9.28
N PHE A 266 21.18 12.99 -7.96
CA PHE A 266 21.97 13.81 -7.05
C PHE A 266 23.48 13.58 -7.22
N LEU A 267 23.92 12.32 -7.41
CA LEU A 267 25.33 12.00 -7.67
C LEU A 267 25.82 12.57 -8.99
N VAL A 268 24.97 12.58 -10.03
CA VAL A 268 25.25 13.25 -11.31
C VAL A 268 25.43 14.75 -11.09
N ASP A 269 24.49 15.40 -10.41
CA ASP A 269 24.55 16.85 -10.14
C ASP A 269 25.80 17.22 -9.35
N ALA A 270 26.04 16.53 -8.23
CA ALA A 270 27.19 16.76 -7.37
C ALA A 270 28.54 16.52 -8.08
N ASN A 271 28.55 15.70 -9.13
CA ASN A 271 29.74 15.43 -9.94
C ASN A 271 29.79 16.18 -11.27
N SER A 272 28.92 17.17 -11.51
CA SER A 272 28.84 17.85 -12.81
C SER A 272 29.28 19.32 -12.81
N ILE A 273 29.32 19.97 -11.64
CA ILE A 273 29.57 21.41 -11.52
C ILE A 273 30.97 21.68 -10.91
N PRO A 274 31.72 22.68 -11.41
CA PRO A 274 31.55 23.31 -12.74
C PRO A 274 31.81 22.28 -13.87
N PRO A 275 31.31 22.55 -15.10
CA PRO A 275 31.50 21.69 -16.27
C PRO A 275 32.98 21.38 -16.53
N ASP A 276 33.30 20.10 -16.59
CA ASP A 276 34.65 19.60 -16.87
C ASP A 276 34.54 18.28 -17.66
N PRO A 277 35.31 18.08 -18.75
CA PRO A 277 35.31 16.83 -19.52
C PRO A 277 35.63 15.56 -18.70
N GLY A 278 36.30 15.70 -17.55
CA GLY A 278 36.58 14.62 -16.58
C GLY A 278 35.47 14.38 -15.54
N LYS A 279 34.40 15.19 -15.56
CA LYS A 279 33.22 15.11 -14.70
C LYS A 279 31.98 14.65 -15.48
N MET A 280 30.83 14.53 -14.81
CA MET A 280 29.56 14.25 -15.49
C MET A 280 29.03 15.48 -16.24
N PRO A 281 28.34 15.32 -17.39
CA PRO A 281 27.57 16.39 -18.02
C PRO A 281 26.49 16.94 -17.07
N PRO A 282 26.37 18.25 -16.85
CA PRO A 282 25.38 18.79 -15.92
C PRO A 282 23.96 18.70 -16.50
N ARG A 283 22.96 18.45 -15.65
CA ARG A 283 21.56 18.46 -16.08
C ARG A 283 21.11 19.86 -16.51
N SER A 284 21.62 20.90 -15.85
CA SER A 284 21.43 22.30 -16.21
C SER A 284 22.58 23.14 -15.66
N TYR A 285 23.24 23.93 -16.51
CA TYR A 285 24.28 24.89 -16.12
C TYR A 285 24.54 25.90 -17.25
N THR A 286 24.90 27.14 -16.91
CA THR A 286 25.30 28.16 -17.88
C THR A 286 26.63 28.78 -17.48
N ASP A 287 27.55 28.94 -18.42
CA ASP A 287 28.76 29.75 -18.24
C ASP A 287 29.01 30.71 -19.40
N HIS A 288 29.97 31.62 -19.19
CA HIS A 288 30.40 32.60 -20.18
C HIS A 288 31.85 32.37 -20.65
N SER A 289 32.32 31.13 -20.58
CA SER A 289 33.69 30.75 -20.97
C SER A 289 33.82 30.64 -22.49
N PHE A 290 34.99 30.97 -23.04
CA PHE A 290 35.32 30.62 -24.44
C PHE A 290 35.68 29.14 -24.60
N ALA A 291 36.11 28.49 -23.52
CA ALA A 291 36.37 27.06 -23.50
C ALA A 291 35.08 26.33 -23.12
N THR A 292 34.63 25.41 -23.98
CA THR A 292 33.48 24.55 -23.73
C THR A 292 33.92 23.17 -23.27
N ALA A 293 33.23 22.63 -22.27
CA ALA A 293 33.37 21.22 -21.91
C ALA A 293 32.57 20.37 -22.89
N MET A 294 33.14 19.24 -23.31
CA MET A 294 32.48 18.28 -24.19
C MET A 294 32.77 16.87 -23.66
N TRP A 295 31.82 15.97 -23.86
CA TRP A 295 31.93 14.60 -23.39
C TRP A 295 31.63 13.60 -24.51
N GLY A 296 32.31 12.46 -24.49
CA GLY A 296 31.94 11.31 -25.30
C GLY A 296 30.92 10.46 -24.56
N VAL A 297 29.77 10.17 -25.18
CA VAL A 297 28.69 9.36 -24.58
C VAL A 297 29.21 8.03 -23.98
N PRO A 298 30.10 7.25 -24.64
CA PRO A 298 30.64 6.02 -24.05
C PRO A 298 31.45 6.24 -22.77
N LEU A 299 32.18 7.35 -22.68
CA LEU A 299 32.97 7.70 -21.49
C LEU A 299 32.08 8.14 -20.34
N VAL A 300 31.01 8.89 -20.62
CA VAL A 300 30.02 9.27 -19.60
C VAL A 300 29.35 8.03 -19.02
N LYS A 301 28.96 7.09 -19.88
CA LYS A 301 28.40 5.79 -19.44
C LYS A 301 29.38 5.06 -18.52
N GLU A 302 30.65 4.96 -18.90
CA GLU A 302 31.66 4.26 -18.10
C GLU A 302 31.96 4.98 -16.78
N ASN A 303 32.04 6.31 -16.78
CA ASN A 303 32.22 7.12 -15.58
C ASN A 303 31.03 6.96 -14.63
N LEU A 304 29.80 6.96 -15.14
CA LEU A 304 28.60 6.68 -14.34
C LEU A 304 28.72 5.32 -13.64
N LYS A 305 29.05 4.26 -14.39
CA LYS A 305 29.18 2.90 -13.83
C LYS A 305 30.28 2.80 -12.78
N THR A 306 31.48 3.29 -13.10
CA THR A 306 32.70 3.02 -12.32
C THR A 306 33.01 4.05 -11.25
N MET A 307 32.75 5.33 -11.51
CA MET A 307 33.09 6.44 -10.62
C MET A 307 31.94 6.86 -9.71
N LEU A 308 30.69 6.65 -10.14
CA LEU A 308 29.51 7.03 -9.36
C LEU A 308 28.82 5.81 -8.75
N LEU A 309 28.27 4.92 -9.58
CA LEU A 309 27.41 3.84 -9.10
C LEU A 309 28.18 2.82 -8.23
N ALA A 310 29.28 2.25 -8.73
CA ALA A 310 30.04 1.24 -8.00
C ALA A 310 30.53 1.69 -6.60
N PRO A 311 31.12 2.89 -6.42
CA PRO A 311 31.56 3.31 -5.09
C PRO A 311 30.44 3.80 -4.18
N ARG A 312 29.34 4.37 -4.71
CA ARG A 312 28.30 5.02 -3.89
C ARG A 312 27.13 4.12 -3.55
N ILE A 313 26.73 3.20 -4.43
CA ILE A 313 25.62 2.29 -4.13
C ILE A 313 25.93 1.42 -2.90
N LYS A 314 27.19 0.97 -2.74
CA LYS A 314 27.63 0.23 -1.54
C LYS A 314 27.67 1.04 -0.25
N GLU A 315 27.53 2.36 -0.33
CA GLU A 315 27.50 3.24 0.83
C GLU A 315 26.06 3.49 1.32
N ILE A 316 25.04 3.02 0.59
CA ILE A 316 23.65 3.08 1.05
C ILE A 316 23.50 2.23 2.31
N GLN A 317 22.86 2.80 3.33
CA GLN A 317 22.58 2.15 4.59
C GLN A 317 21.14 2.35 5.00
N ILE A 318 20.55 1.35 5.67
CA ILE A 318 19.22 1.43 6.25
C ILE A 318 19.36 1.65 7.75
N ASN A 319 18.73 2.69 8.28
CA ASN A 319 18.69 3.01 9.69
C ASN A 319 18.22 1.80 10.52
N ARG A 320 18.73 1.67 11.75
CA ARG A 320 18.38 0.59 12.69
C ARG A 320 18.73 -0.84 12.23
N THR A 321 19.67 -0.99 11.30
CA THR A 321 20.31 -2.27 10.95
C THR A 321 21.71 -2.38 11.57
N ARG A 322 22.25 -3.60 11.71
CA ARG A 322 23.51 -3.88 12.42
C ARG A 322 24.71 -3.11 11.86
N ASN A 323 24.79 -2.97 10.54
CA ASN A 323 25.88 -2.29 9.84
C ASN A 323 25.58 -0.81 9.54
N ALA A 324 24.46 -0.25 10.04
CA ALA A 324 24.14 1.16 9.87
C ALA A 324 25.08 2.03 10.71
N VAL A 325 25.85 2.89 10.04
CA VAL A 325 26.78 3.82 10.66
C VAL A 325 26.63 5.19 10.00
N ARG A 326 26.04 6.13 10.73
CA ARG A 326 25.87 7.49 10.22
C ARG A 326 27.24 8.14 10.00
N ARG A 327 27.53 8.47 8.75
CA ARG A 327 28.80 9.11 8.36
C ARG A 327 28.70 10.62 8.46
N THR A 328 29.81 11.24 8.85
CA THR A 328 29.92 12.69 8.96
C THR A 328 31.09 13.21 8.11
N SER A 329 30.90 14.33 7.44
CA SER A 329 31.92 15.07 6.70
C SER A 329 31.86 16.55 7.05
N ALA A 330 33.03 17.22 7.07
CA ALA A 330 33.10 18.67 7.19
C ALA A 330 32.69 19.37 5.88
N ASP A 331 32.80 18.69 4.75
CA ASP A 331 32.36 19.20 3.45
C ASP A 331 30.82 19.07 3.33
N PRO A 332 30.08 20.19 3.17
CA PRO A 332 28.61 20.17 3.14
C PRO A 332 28.03 19.30 2.02
N ILE A 333 28.68 19.25 0.85
CA ILE A 333 28.23 18.45 -0.29
C ILE A 333 28.35 16.96 0.05
N THR A 334 29.51 16.55 0.56
CA THR A 334 29.76 15.18 1.02
C THR A 334 28.81 14.79 2.16
N GLN A 335 28.52 15.71 3.09
CA GLN A 335 27.52 15.46 4.13
C GLN A 335 26.12 15.29 3.55
N GLY A 336 25.74 16.08 2.54
CA GLY A 336 24.49 15.92 1.79
C GLY A 336 24.39 14.54 1.13
N ILE A 337 25.48 14.07 0.50
CA ILE A 337 25.57 12.71 -0.04
C ILE A 337 25.37 11.66 1.07
N TYR A 338 26.08 11.78 2.20
CA TYR A 338 25.94 10.82 3.30
C TYR A 338 24.55 10.81 3.92
N ASN A 339 23.88 11.96 4.00
CA ASN A 339 22.50 12.03 4.47
C ASN A 339 21.54 11.34 3.49
N LEU A 340 21.73 11.54 2.18
CA LEU A 340 20.90 10.93 1.14
C LEU A 340 21.06 9.40 1.07
N LEU A 341 22.27 8.89 1.34
CA LEU A 341 22.56 7.45 1.35
C LEU A 341 22.12 6.75 2.66
N PHE A 342 21.62 7.48 3.65
CA PHE A 342 21.19 6.92 4.94
C PHE A 342 19.65 6.90 5.04
N LEU A 343 19.05 5.76 4.66
CA LEU A 343 17.61 5.58 4.51
C LEU A 343 16.95 5.30 5.87
N ASP A 344 15.81 5.93 6.15
CA ASP A 344 14.97 5.60 7.31
C ASP A 344 13.64 5.01 6.85
N LEU A 345 13.48 3.70 7.06
CA LEU A 345 12.34 2.91 6.60
C LEU A 345 11.16 2.89 7.61
N LEU A 346 11.21 3.68 8.69
CA LEU A 346 10.21 3.68 9.78
C LEU A 346 10.00 2.30 10.42
N LEU A 347 11.06 1.49 10.48
CA LEU A 347 11.01 0.12 10.97
C LEU A 347 11.15 0.03 12.49
N ASN A 348 10.62 -1.05 13.08
CA ASN A 348 11.11 -1.55 14.36
C ASN A 348 12.61 -1.85 14.26
N GLU A 349 13.31 -1.86 15.38
CA GLU A 349 14.76 -2.07 15.37
C GLU A 349 15.13 -3.48 14.84
N SER A 350 15.78 -3.55 13.68
CA SER A 350 16.36 -4.78 13.11
C SER A 350 17.87 -4.84 13.35
N LYS A 351 18.30 -4.57 14.60
CA LYS A 351 19.72 -4.46 15.01
C LYS A 351 20.55 -5.72 14.76
N ASP A 352 19.90 -6.86 14.53
CA ASP A 352 20.56 -8.14 14.29
C ASP A 352 20.76 -8.47 12.80
N LEU A 353 20.20 -7.66 11.90
CA LEU A 353 20.31 -7.85 10.46
C LEU A 353 21.27 -6.84 9.85
N GLU A 354 22.16 -7.27 8.98
CA GLU A 354 22.96 -6.37 8.13
C GLU A 354 22.28 -6.21 6.78
N VAL A 355 22.25 -4.99 6.25
CA VAL A 355 21.77 -4.73 4.89
C VAL A 355 22.85 -4.03 4.09
N ASP A 356 23.24 -4.63 2.98
CA ASP A 356 24.16 -4.03 2.01
C ASP A 356 23.47 -3.86 0.66
N PHE A 357 23.84 -2.80 -0.04
CA PHE A 357 23.47 -2.58 -1.43
C PHE A 357 24.69 -2.82 -2.30
N MET A 358 24.52 -3.46 -3.45
CA MET A 358 25.63 -3.78 -4.33
C MET A 358 25.28 -3.48 -5.78
N TYR A 359 26.21 -2.80 -6.43
CA TYR A 359 26.26 -2.61 -7.87
C TYR A 359 27.60 -3.14 -8.39
N SER A 360 27.59 -3.95 -9.44
CA SER A 360 28.81 -4.34 -10.15
C SER A 360 28.81 -3.85 -11.59
N PRO A 361 29.85 -3.11 -12.04
CA PRO A 361 30.03 -2.76 -13.44
C PRO A 361 30.14 -3.96 -14.39
N SER A 362 30.41 -5.15 -13.85
CA SER A 362 30.59 -6.41 -14.59
C SER A 362 29.31 -7.16 -14.92
N TRP A 363 28.15 -6.74 -14.41
CA TRP A 363 26.87 -7.47 -14.61
C TRP A 363 26.24 -7.31 -15.99
N GLY A 364 26.93 -6.63 -16.91
CA GLY A 364 26.48 -6.43 -18.27
C GLY A 364 26.43 -4.96 -18.64
N ASP A 365 25.82 -4.68 -19.78
CA ASP A 365 25.64 -3.31 -20.22
C ASP A 365 24.34 -2.74 -19.65
N ILE A 366 24.45 -1.65 -18.89
CA ILE A 366 23.28 -0.94 -18.37
C ILE A 366 22.62 -0.17 -19.51
N TYR A 367 21.33 0.14 -19.38
CA TYR A 367 20.72 1.10 -20.29
C TYR A 367 21.18 2.51 -19.92
N PHE A 368 21.65 3.23 -20.93
CA PHE A 368 22.13 4.59 -20.79
C PHE A 368 21.93 5.32 -22.11
N ASP A 369 21.11 6.35 -22.08
CA ASP A 369 21.05 7.37 -23.12
C ASP A 369 21.12 8.78 -22.50
N ILE A 370 21.65 9.71 -23.28
CA ILE A 370 21.78 11.11 -22.88
C ILE A 370 21.62 12.01 -24.08
N ASN A 371 20.80 13.05 -23.92
CA ASN A 371 20.42 13.99 -24.98
C ASN A 371 20.47 15.44 -24.45
N PRO A 372 20.65 16.46 -25.31
CA PRO A 372 20.96 16.36 -26.73
C PRO A 372 22.40 15.87 -26.96
N LYS A 373 22.59 15.06 -28.01
CA LYS A 373 23.90 14.60 -28.48
C LYS A 373 24.05 14.83 -29.98
N GLN A 374 25.25 15.19 -30.41
CA GLN A 374 25.64 15.30 -31.81
C GLN A 374 26.53 14.10 -32.16
N GLY A 375 25.93 13.04 -32.72
CA GLY A 375 26.61 11.76 -32.89
C GLY A 375 26.95 11.13 -31.54
N ILE A 376 28.24 10.99 -31.23
CA ILE A 376 28.73 10.45 -29.94
C ILE A 376 29.16 11.53 -28.95
N LEU A 377 29.04 12.81 -29.32
CA LEU A 377 29.51 13.93 -28.52
C LEU A 377 28.34 14.65 -27.86
N LEU A 378 28.55 15.05 -26.62
CA LEU A 378 27.71 15.96 -25.85
C LEU A 378 28.39 17.31 -25.84
N THR A 379 27.71 18.31 -26.36
CA THR A 379 28.21 19.68 -26.52
C THR A 379 27.16 20.66 -25.98
N PRO A 380 27.56 21.74 -25.30
CA PRO A 380 26.63 22.79 -24.91
C PRO A 380 26.07 23.51 -26.13
N ASP A 381 24.88 24.09 -25.98
CA ASP A 381 24.40 25.10 -26.91
C ASP A 381 25.17 26.40 -26.67
N SER A 382 25.90 26.88 -27.68
CA SER A 382 26.90 27.93 -27.51
C SER A 382 26.58 29.13 -28.41
N ASP A 383 26.24 30.25 -27.80
CA ASP A 383 25.96 31.51 -28.48
C ASP A 383 27.14 32.47 -28.34
N ARG A 384 27.78 32.79 -29.46
CA ARG A 384 28.85 33.79 -29.52
C ARG A 384 28.34 35.09 -30.10
N THR A 385 28.32 36.14 -29.29
CA THR A 385 27.97 37.49 -29.73
C THR A 385 29.22 38.32 -29.97
N THR A 386 29.28 38.98 -31.13
CA THR A 386 30.33 39.94 -31.44
C THR A 386 29.68 41.32 -31.50
N PRO A 387 30.03 42.27 -30.61
CA PRO A 387 29.44 43.60 -30.65
C PRO A 387 29.65 44.27 -32.02
N PRO A 388 28.62 44.91 -32.60
CA PRO A 388 28.75 45.60 -33.88
C PRO A 388 29.84 46.69 -33.80
N TYR A 389 30.58 46.87 -34.89
CA TYR A 389 31.70 47.80 -35.01
C TYR A 389 32.88 47.57 -34.05
N ASN A 390 33.04 46.34 -33.51
CA ASN A 390 34.10 46.00 -32.54
C ASN A 390 34.08 46.92 -31.29
N LEU A 391 32.90 47.39 -30.87
CA LEU A 391 32.75 48.28 -29.70
C LEU A 391 32.95 47.56 -28.34
N GLY A 392 33.41 46.31 -28.34
CA GLY A 392 33.73 45.52 -27.16
C GLY A 392 34.37 44.17 -27.53
N PRO A 393 34.95 43.45 -26.56
CA PRO A 393 35.38 42.07 -26.77
C PRO A 393 34.17 41.19 -27.13
N PRO A 394 34.36 40.11 -27.90
CA PRO A 394 33.31 39.11 -28.09
C PRO A 394 32.88 38.55 -26.73
N GLU A 395 31.62 38.13 -26.64
CA GLU A 395 31.09 37.37 -25.51
C GLU A 395 30.61 36.00 -26.01
N GLN A 396 30.71 34.98 -25.17
CA GLN A 396 30.22 33.65 -25.45
C GLN A 396 29.40 33.19 -24.25
N THR A 397 28.23 32.61 -24.49
CA THR A 397 27.40 31.96 -23.48
C THR A 397 27.22 30.51 -23.86
N ASN A 398 27.52 29.60 -22.94
CA ASN A 398 27.38 28.16 -23.13
C ASN A 398 26.27 27.66 -22.20
N ASN A 399 25.19 27.14 -22.78
CA ASN A 399 24.09 26.51 -22.07
C ASN A 399 24.25 24.99 -22.12
N TYR A 400 24.49 24.40 -20.95
CA TYR A 400 24.52 22.95 -20.77
C TYR A 400 23.18 22.51 -20.22
N GLU A 401 22.44 21.72 -20.99
CA GLU A 401 21.19 21.12 -20.55
C GLU A 401 21.13 19.70 -21.09
N PHE A 402 21.36 18.71 -20.22
CA PHE A 402 21.39 17.31 -20.60
C PHE A 402 20.36 16.47 -19.84
N PHE A 403 19.67 15.62 -20.59
CA PHE A 403 18.63 14.71 -20.14
C PHE A 403 19.13 13.29 -20.14
N TYR A 404 19.18 12.69 -18.96
CA TYR A 404 19.64 11.33 -18.73
C TYR A 404 18.46 10.35 -18.75
N ASP A 405 18.63 9.28 -19.53
CA ASP A 405 17.83 8.07 -19.47
C ASP A 405 18.73 6.92 -18.99
N ILE A 406 18.46 6.39 -17.82
CA ILE A 406 19.33 5.41 -17.16
C ILE A 406 18.47 4.29 -16.61
N SER A 407 18.85 3.04 -16.88
CA SER A 407 18.35 1.90 -16.10
C SER A 407 19.52 1.03 -15.64
N TYR A 408 19.53 0.60 -14.38
CA TYR A 408 20.58 -0.27 -13.85
C TYR A 408 20.14 -1.12 -12.64
N PRO A 409 20.69 -2.35 -12.48
CA PRO A 409 20.41 -3.22 -11.33
C PRO A 409 21.12 -2.79 -10.06
N VAL A 410 20.48 -2.99 -8.92
CA VAL A 410 21.09 -2.97 -7.58
C VAL A 410 20.66 -4.24 -6.84
N VAL A 411 21.63 -5.01 -6.35
CA VAL A 411 21.35 -6.18 -5.50
C VAL A 411 21.35 -5.74 -4.05
N VAL A 412 20.26 -5.99 -3.35
CA VAL A 412 20.13 -5.83 -1.90
C VAL A 412 20.48 -7.16 -1.25
N ILE A 413 21.34 -7.12 -0.24
CA ILE A 413 21.79 -8.30 0.51
C ILE A 413 21.48 -8.10 1.97
N ILE A 414 20.63 -8.97 2.53
CA ILE A 414 20.34 -9.02 3.96
C ILE A 414 21.05 -10.22 4.58
N ARG A 415 21.84 -9.99 5.62
CA ARG A 415 22.56 -11.06 6.33
C ARG A 415 22.10 -11.18 7.78
N ASP A 416 21.86 -12.41 8.18
CA ASP A 416 21.66 -12.79 9.56
C ASP A 416 22.76 -13.78 9.98
N ASN A 417 23.64 -13.37 10.90
CA ASN A 417 24.72 -14.25 11.38
C ASN A 417 24.26 -15.21 12.48
N ARG A 418 23.01 -15.10 12.96
CA ARG A 418 22.45 -15.96 14.02
C ARG A 418 21.67 -17.15 13.46
N SER A 419 21.05 -17.00 12.29
CA SER A 419 20.30 -18.09 11.66
C SER A 419 21.22 -19.25 11.22
N LEU A 420 20.74 -20.48 11.39
CA LEU A 420 21.32 -21.77 11.00
C LEU A 420 22.61 -22.17 11.75
N LEU A 421 22.92 -21.52 12.88
CA LEU A 421 24.11 -21.86 13.66
C LEU A 421 24.01 -23.28 14.26
N SER A 422 22.83 -23.71 14.71
CA SER A 422 22.58 -25.07 15.22
C SER A 422 22.80 -26.16 14.17
N GLU A 423 22.67 -25.82 12.90
CA GLU A 423 22.85 -26.68 11.75
C GLU A 423 24.33 -26.75 11.31
N GLY A 424 25.24 -26.04 12.00
CA GLY A 424 26.66 -25.96 11.67
C GLY A 424 27.00 -24.92 10.58
N GLU A 425 26.07 -24.03 10.27
CA GLU A 425 26.25 -22.98 9.27
C GLU A 425 26.81 -21.68 9.86
N LYS A 426 27.23 -20.75 9.00
CA LYS A 426 27.84 -19.47 9.39
C LYS A 426 26.89 -18.27 9.29
N GLY A 427 25.58 -18.52 9.34
CA GLY A 427 24.56 -17.51 9.08
C GLY A 427 23.73 -17.80 7.84
N TYR A 428 22.78 -16.89 7.59
CA TYR A 428 21.87 -16.89 6.46
C TYR A 428 22.01 -15.60 5.65
N THR A 429 21.83 -15.70 4.34
CA THR A 429 21.91 -14.55 3.42
C THR A 429 20.71 -14.58 2.50
N PHE A 430 20.00 -13.46 2.45
CA PHE A 430 18.88 -13.23 1.55
C PHE A 430 19.25 -12.14 0.53
N ARG A 431 19.00 -12.38 -0.75
CA ARG A 431 19.37 -11.47 -1.84
C ARG A 431 18.24 -11.28 -2.81
N PHE A 432 17.98 -10.03 -3.18
CA PHE A 432 17.04 -9.69 -4.24
C PHE A 432 17.57 -8.49 -5.02
N ALA A 433 17.06 -8.27 -6.23
CA ALA A 433 17.46 -7.13 -7.05
C ALA A 433 16.36 -6.08 -7.13
N LEU A 434 16.76 -4.83 -7.24
CA LEU A 434 15.93 -3.68 -7.57
C LEU A 434 16.52 -3.04 -8.83
N GLU A 435 15.69 -2.55 -9.73
CA GLU A 435 16.14 -1.78 -10.88
C GLU A 435 15.84 -0.30 -10.67
N ALA A 436 16.86 0.53 -10.81
CA ALA A 436 16.71 1.97 -10.85
C ALA A 436 16.38 2.42 -12.27
N ASN A 437 15.42 3.33 -12.44
CA ASN A 437 14.88 3.74 -13.73
C ASN A 437 14.63 5.26 -13.81
N ILE A 438 15.43 5.95 -14.63
CA ILE A 438 15.36 7.39 -14.87
C ILE A 438 15.02 7.64 -16.33
N ARG A 439 14.06 8.53 -16.61
CA ARG A 439 13.71 9.00 -17.96
C ARG A 439 13.63 10.53 -17.97
N GLY A 440 14.37 11.18 -18.85
CA GLY A 440 14.39 12.62 -18.99
C GLY A 440 14.73 13.35 -17.69
N ASN A 441 15.69 12.85 -16.91
CA ASN A 441 16.01 13.33 -15.55
C ASN A 441 14.88 13.22 -14.51
N ARG A 442 13.86 12.40 -14.74
CA ARG A 442 12.74 12.15 -13.82
C ARG A 442 12.66 10.68 -13.44
N ASN A 443 12.12 10.41 -12.26
CA ASN A 443 11.83 9.04 -11.83
C ASN A 443 10.50 8.54 -12.45
N LEU A 444 10.26 7.22 -12.40
CA LEU A 444 9.09 6.62 -13.05
C LEU A 444 7.75 7.08 -12.44
N LEU A 445 7.70 7.41 -11.14
CA LEU A 445 6.48 7.95 -10.51
C LEU A 445 6.11 9.31 -11.09
N GLN A 446 7.08 10.21 -11.21
CA GLN A 446 6.91 11.50 -11.88
C GLN A 446 6.53 11.32 -13.35
N CYS A 447 7.00 10.26 -14.01
CA CYS A 447 6.54 9.96 -15.36
C CYS A 447 5.07 9.56 -15.43
N ASN A 448 4.60 8.72 -14.51
CA ASN A 448 3.23 8.22 -14.52
C ASN A 448 2.19 9.28 -14.13
N THR A 449 2.56 10.31 -13.38
CA THR A 449 1.65 11.44 -13.07
C THR A 449 1.49 12.44 -14.22
N GLY A 450 1.99 12.12 -15.42
CA GLY A 450 1.96 13.00 -16.60
C GLY A 450 3.04 14.09 -16.58
N ASP A 451 3.92 14.07 -15.58
CA ASP A 451 5.01 15.01 -15.40
C ASP A 451 6.22 14.65 -16.27
N CYS A 452 6.30 13.44 -16.82
CA CYS A 452 7.11 13.21 -18.02
C CYS A 452 6.40 13.85 -19.22
N GLY A 453 6.38 15.17 -19.19
CA GLY A 453 6.13 16.02 -20.34
C GLY A 453 7.09 15.55 -21.42
N LEU A 454 6.48 14.94 -22.43
CA LEU A 454 6.96 14.82 -23.79
C LEU A 454 8.20 15.69 -24.03
N ALA A 455 9.27 15.07 -24.48
CA ALA A 455 9.40 14.78 -25.91
C ALA A 455 10.87 14.43 -26.15
N PRO A 456 11.27 13.89 -27.31
CA PRO A 456 12.39 14.59 -27.90
C PRO A 456 11.83 15.97 -28.23
N PHE A 457 12.18 17.02 -27.47
CA PHE A 457 12.03 18.37 -27.97
C PHE A 457 12.56 18.32 -29.41
N ASN A 458 11.69 18.54 -30.40
CA ASN A 458 12.05 18.30 -31.78
C ASN A 458 13.02 19.42 -32.17
N TYR A 459 14.32 19.17 -32.02
CA TYR A 459 15.41 20.10 -32.32
C TYR A 459 15.39 20.58 -33.79
N GLY A 460 14.54 19.99 -34.65
CA GLY A 460 14.34 20.40 -36.03
C GLY A 460 13.16 21.35 -36.30
N GLN A 461 12.38 21.80 -35.30
CA GLN A 461 11.19 22.65 -35.54
C GLN A 461 11.35 24.16 -35.27
N VAL A 462 12.57 24.65 -35.12
CA VAL A 462 12.83 26.09 -35.32
C VAL A 462 13.30 26.34 -36.75
N THR A 463 12.36 26.25 -37.69
CA THR A 463 12.43 27.03 -38.94
C THR A 463 11.04 27.54 -39.24
N GLY A 464 10.86 28.86 -39.14
CA GLY A 464 9.60 29.50 -39.47
C GLY A 464 9.26 29.36 -40.95
N THR A 465 7.98 29.15 -41.26
CA THR A 465 7.21 29.96 -42.22
C THR A 465 5.74 29.51 -42.26
N TYR A 466 4.85 30.50 -42.36
CA TYR A 466 3.41 30.36 -42.57
C TYR A 466 3.08 29.60 -43.87
N SER A 467 2.06 28.73 -43.85
CA SER A 467 0.84 28.86 -44.68
C SER A 467 -0.06 27.61 -44.61
N GLY A 468 -1.37 27.81 -44.48
CA GLY A 468 -2.35 27.15 -45.36
C GLY A 468 -3.07 25.87 -44.89
N THR A 469 -4.33 26.07 -44.47
CA THR A 469 -5.55 25.33 -44.89
C THR A 469 -5.75 23.83 -44.56
N ALA A 470 -6.72 23.60 -43.66
CA ALA A 470 -7.84 22.64 -43.68
C ALA A 470 -7.79 21.38 -44.59
N ALA A 471 -8.03 20.20 -43.99
CA ALA A 471 -9.16 19.30 -44.28
C ALA A 471 -9.11 17.99 -43.45
N THR A 472 -10.26 17.60 -42.91
CA THR A 472 -10.62 16.26 -42.41
C THR A 472 -11.15 15.37 -43.58
N PRO A 473 -11.68 14.14 -43.36
CA PRO A 473 -11.00 12.85 -43.10
C PRO A 473 -11.44 11.73 -44.11
N GLY A 474 -10.73 10.59 -44.21
CA GLY A 474 -11.31 9.39 -44.87
C GLY A 474 -10.38 8.27 -45.37
N ALA A 475 -10.49 7.10 -44.70
CA ALA A 475 -10.50 5.70 -45.16
C ALA A 475 -9.53 5.12 -46.25
N CYS A 476 -8.87 3.99 -45.87
CA CYS A 476 -8.57 2.70 -46.56
C CYS A 476 -8.10 2.71 -48.06
N ALA A 477 -7.08 1.98 -48.55
CA ALA A 477 -6.40 0.69 -48.27
C ALA A 477 -5.13 0.57 -49.20
N PRO A 478 -4.61 -0.61 -49.62
CA PRO A 478 -3.85 -1.68 -48.94
C PRO A 478 -2.45 -1.97 -49.57
N GLY A 479 -1.56 -2.65 -48.84
CA GLY A 479 -0.39 -3.33 -49.45
C GLY A 479 0.65 -3.91 -48.48
N ARG A 480 0.60 -5.25 -48.29
CA ARG A 480 1.66 -6.26 -48.04
C ARG A 480 2.89 -5.85 -47.18
N GLU A 481 3.36 -6.58 -46.17
CA GLU A 481 3.34 -8.02 -45.87
C GLU A 481 3.99 -8.26 -44.48
N ILE A 482 3.84 -9.50 -43.97
CA ILE A 482 4.52 -10.17 -42.82
C ILE A 482 3.88 -9.99 -41.43
N PHE A 483 3.13 -11.02 -41.03
CA PHE A 483 2.71 -11.28 -39.65
C PHE A 483 3.79 -12.07 -38.90
N VAL A 484 4.19 -11.58 -37.72
CA VAL A 484 4.77 -12.40 -36.65
C VAL A 484 3.84 -12.27 -35.45
N CYS A 485 3.10 -13.33 -35.13
CA CYS A 485 2.29 -13.41 -33.92
C CYS A 485 3.18 -13.85 -32.75
N THR A 486 3.43 -12.98 -31.79
CA THR A 486 3.90 -13.35 -30.45
C THR A 486 2.76 -13.11 -29.46
N LYS A 487 2.08 -14.18 -29.04
CA LYS A 487 1.15 -14.15 -27.90
C LYS A 487 1.08 -15.53 -27.26
N ASP A 488 1.61 -15.66 -26.06
CA ASP A 488 1.46 -16.86 -25.22
C ASP A 488 0.20 -16.75 -24.36
N CYS A 489 -0.57 -17.84 -24.32
CA CYS A 489 -1.76 -18.06 -23.51
C CYS A 489 -1.39 -18.71 -22.17
N LEU A 490 -2.09 -18.38 -21.08
CA LEU A 490 -2.05 -19.12 -19.81
C LEU A 490 -2.95 -20.38 -19.87
N PRO A 491 -2.60 -21.50 -19.21
CA PRO A 491 -3.48 -22.65 -19.04
C PRO A 491 -4.36 -22.55 -17.77
N ALA A 492 -5.58 -23.11 -17.81
CA ALA A 492 -6.45 -23.31 -16.66
C ALA A 492 -6.64 -24.81 -16.38
N TYR A 493 -6.72 -25.19 -15.10
CA TYR A 493 -6.93 -26.57 -14.63
C TYR A 493 -8.34 -26.75 -14.07
N ASN A 494 -8.89 -27.96 -14.19
CA ASN A 494 -10.00 -28.40 -13.34
C ASN A 494 -9.46 -29.11 -12.08
N ASN A 495 -10.35 -29.38 -11.11
CA ASN A 495 -10.03 -30.03 -9.83
C ASN A 495 -9.49 -31.48 -9.94
N ALA A 496 -9.17 -31.97 -11.14
CA ALA A 496 -8.61 -33.29 -11.40
C ALA A 496 -7.34 -33.28 -12.28
N GLY A 497 -6.82 -32.13 -12.71
CA GLY A 497 -5.45 -32.02 -13.24
C GLY A 497 -5.19 -32.47 -14.68
N ASN A 498 -6.16 -32.45 -15.61
CA ASN A 498 -5.94 -32.81 -17.03
C ASN A 498 -6.12 -31.64 -18.04
N PHE A 499 -5.42 -31.70 -19.19
CA PHE A 499 -5.04 -30.58 -20.07
C PHE A 499 -5.75 -30.57 -21.46
N TYR A 500 -6.26 -29.42 -21.95
CA TYR A 500 -6.83 -29.24 -23.31
C TYR A 500 -6.59 -27.82 -23.91
N PHE A 501 -6.41 -27.72 -25.25
CA PHE A 501 -6.18 -26.47 -26.01
C PHE A 501 -7.41 -26.05 -26.87
N GLY A 502 -7.84 -24.77 -26.77
CA GLY A 502 -8.88 -24.15 -27.62
C GLY A 502 -8.62 -22.66 -27.92
N LYS A 503 -9.05 -22.17 -29.10
CA LYS A 503 -8.65 -20.89 -29.78
C LYS A 503 -9.57 -19.66 -29.55
N SER A 504 -8.93 -18.49 -29.32
CA SER A 504 -9.31 -17.05 -29.60
C SER A 504 -10.56 -16.44 -28.92
N VAL A 505 -10.62 -15.15 -28.50
CA VAL A 505 -10.71 -13.88 -29.29
C VAL A 505 -10.46 -12.62 -28.39
N CYS A 506 -9.96 -11.50 -28.95
CA CYS A 506 -9.85 -10.18 -28.31
C CYS A 506 -10.96 -9.19 -28.75
N GLY A 507 -11.44 -8.29 -27.86
CA GLY A 507 -12.24 -7.09 -28.19
C GLY A 507 -12.72 -6.22 -27.01
N ASN A 508 -12.29 -4.94 -27.01
CA ASN A 508 -12.53 -3.70 -26.22
C ASN A 508 -13.80 -3.43 -25.36
N ALA A 509 -13.62 -2.81 -24.16
CA ALA A 509 -14.02 -1.43 -23.76
C ALA A 509 -14.47 -1.25 -22.27
N CYS A 510 -13.85 -0.27 -21.58
CA CYS A 510 -14.27 0.54 -20.41
C CYS A 510 -14.77 -0.07 -19.07
N CYS A 511 -14.06 0.35 -18.01
CA CYS A 511 -14.44 0.51 -16.59
C CYS A 511 -14.50 -0.70 -15.64
N ASN A 512 -13.67 -0.54 -14.59
CA ASN A 512 -13.86 -0.86 -13.17
C ASN A 512 -13.41 -2.22 -12.60
N ASP A 513 -12.41 -2.07 -11.71
CA ASP A 513 -12.29 -2.54 -10.31
C ASP A 513 -12.07 -4.03 -10.00
N ASP A 514 -10.83 -4.34 -9.60
CA ASP A 514 -10.32 -5.01 -8.38
C ASP A 514 -11.37 -5.64 -7.43
N ALA A 515 -11.16 -6.71 -6.66
CA ALA A 515 -10.11 -7.71 -6.37
C ALA A 515 -10.86 -8.79 -5.51
N SER A 516 -10.43 -10.04 -5.30
CA SER A 516 -9.44 -10.39 -4.27
C SER A 516 -9.60 -11.87 -3.82
N CYS A 517 -8.59 -12.44 -3.14
CA CYS A 517 -8.71 -13.49 -2.12
C CYS A 517 -7.44 -13.55 -1.22
N GLU A 518 -7.58 -13.10 0.04
CA GLU A 518 -7.26 -13.71 1.38
C GLU A 518 -6.21 -14.87 1.53
N PHE A 519 -5.41 -15.09 2.62
CA PHE A 519 -5.52 -14.89 4.09
C PHE A 519 -4.20 -15.21 4.90
N VAL A 520 -4.03 -14.62 6.12
CA VAL A 520 -3.62 -15.16 7.50
C VAL A 520 -2.19 -15.69 7.87
N LYS A 521 -1.45 -14.94 8.74
CA LYS A 521 -1.20 -14.93 10.25
C LYS A 521 -0.21 -15.89 11.01
N ASN A 522 0.27 -15.38 12.18
CA ASN A 522 1.51 -15.63 13.01
C ASN A 522 1.38 -16.33 14.42
N GLU A 523 2.54 -16.57 15.12
CA GLU A 523 2.75 -16.91 16.59
C GLU A 523 3.98 -16.19 17.30
N PHE A 524 4.14 -16.23 18.66
CA PHE A 524 4.90 -15.29 19.60
C PHE A 524 6.10 -15.85 20.49
N PHE A 525 6.87 -15.00 21.27
CA PHE A 525 8.12 -15.29 22.10
C PHE A 525 8.32 -14.62 23.51
N THR A 526 9.40 -14.97 24.27
CA THR A 526 9.67 -14.68 25.73
C THR A 526 11.05 -14.02 26.02
N CYS A 527 11.20 -13.14 27.04
CA CYS A 527 12.43 -12.35 27.36
C CYS A 527 13.28 -12.90 28.54
N SER A 528 14.61 -12.85 28.43
CA SER A 528 15.60 -13.56 29.27
C SER A 528 16.18 -12.79 30.48
N LEU A 529 15.95 -11.48 30.60
CA LEU A 529 16.42 -10.69 31.75
C LEU A 529 15.38 -10.56 32.88
N THR A 530 14.09 -10.77 32.59
CA THR A 530 12.99 -10.69 33.56
C THR A 530 12.23 -12.00 33.76
N GLY A 531 12.36 -12.97 32.85
CA GLY A 531 11.68 -14.27 32.94
C GLY A 531 10.19 -14.25 32.54
N THR A 532 9.69 -13.16 31.95
CA THR A 532 8.28 -12.97 31.62
C THR A 532 7.99 -13.29 30.14
N LYS A 533 6.91 -14.03 29.87
CA LYS A 533 6.38 -14.27 28.50
C LYS A 533 5.58 -13.06 28.04
N TYR A 534 5.87 -12.60 26.83
CA TYR A 534 5.18 -11.47 26.24
C TYR A 534 4.50 -11.87 24.95
N ASN A 535 3.31 -11.33 24.71
CA ASN A 535 2.67 -11.40 23.39
C ASN A 535 3.23 -10.31 22.46
N THR A 536 4.23 -9.53 22.89
CA THR A 536 4.97 -8.51 22.12
C THR A 536 6.24 -8.14 22.90
N GLU A 537 7.42 -8.17 22.29
CA GLU A 537 8.72 -7.89 22.95
C GLU A 537 8.94 -6.36 23.11
N PRO A 538 9.11 -5.80 24.33
CA PRO A 538 9.36 -4.36 24.53
C PRO A 538 10.75 -4.07 25.13
N ASP A 539 11.56 -3.23 24.46
CA ASP A 539 12.65 -2.45 25.07
C ASP A 539 12.22 -0.96 25.07
N CYS A 540 11.92 -0.32 26.21
CA CYS A 540 12.79 0.06 27.33
C CYS A 540 13.87 1.12 26.98
N ALA A 541 13.39 2.38 26.95
CA ALA A 541 14.06 3.64 27.34
C ALA A 541 15.04 4.36 26.38
N ILE A 542 14.63 5.59 26.05
CA ILE A 542 15.44 6.72 25.57
C ILE A 542 15.49 7.74 26.71
N ASP A 543 16.65 8.35 26.97
CA ASP A 543 16.74 9.55 27.81
C ASP A 543 17.67 10.61 27.17
N CYS A 544 17.29 11.87 27.37
CA CYS A 544 17.77 13.09 26.71
C CYS A 544 19.16 13.57 27.20
N THR A 545 19.95 14.23 26.34
CA THR A 545 20.81 15.34 26.78
C THR A 545 21.04 16.39 25.66
N THR A 546 20.93 17.66 26.05
CA THR A 546 21.14 18.90 25.30
C THR A 546 22.60 19.36 25.36
N ILE A 547 23.18 19.83 24.24
CA ILE A 547 24.42 20.62 24.23
C ILE A 547 24.24 21.82 23.29
N THR A 548 24.35 23.02 23.87
CA THR A 548 24.42 24.33 23.21
C THR A 548 25.87 24.68 22.87
N ASN A 549 26.14 25.22 21.67
CA ASN A 549 27.39 25.90 21.32
C ASN A 549 27.19 26.93 20.17
N PRO A 550 28.06 27.96 20.05
CA PRO A 550 27.74 29.31 19.56
C PRO A 550 27.86 29.48 18.02
N PRO A 551 27.34 30.59 17.44
CA PRO A 551 27.29 30.77 15.99
C PRO A 551 28.69 31.07 15.41
N PHE A 552 29.10 30.28 14.42
CA PHE A 552 30.32 30.51 13.63
C PHE A 552 29.98 31.20 12.30
N ASN A 553 30.77 32.22 11.99
CA ASN A 553 30.57 33.18 10.89
C ASN A 553 31.10 32.60 9.56
N ILE A 554 30.25 32.56 8.53
CA ILE A 554 30.59 32.09 7.19
C ILE A 554 30.84 33.32 6.32
N ASN A 555 32.08 33.53 5.88
CA ASN A 555 32.37 34.53 4.84
C ASN A 555 31.83 34.01 3.50
N THR A 556 30.71 34.59 3.06
CA THR A 556 30.10 34.38 1.75
C THR A 556 31.05 34.83 0.64
N VAL A 557 31.16 34.04 -0.43
CA VAL A 557 31.79 34.48 -1.68
C VAL A 557 30.93 35.61 -2.25
N GLN A 558 31.32 36.87 -2.00
CA GLN A 558 30.61 38.03 -2.51
C GLN A 558 30.72 38.05 -4.03
N THR A 559 29.58 37.91 -4.71
CA THR A 559 29.50 38.16 -6.15
C THR A 559 29.72 39.65 -6.40
N VAL A 560 30.33 39.98 -7.54
CA VAL A 560 30.57 41.36 -7.98
C VAL A 560 29.27 42.16 -8.12
N LEU A 561 28.14 41.47 -8.35
CA LEU A 561 26.80 42.07 -8.39
C LEU A 561 26.31 42.52 -7.01
N CYS A 562 26.74 41.88 -5.92
CA CYS A 562 26.30 42.25 -4.57
C CYS A 562 27.18 43.33 -3.93
N ASP A 563 28.32 43.66 -4.54
CA ASP A 563 29.23 44.73 -4.12
C ASP A 563 28.52 46.10 -4.20
N PRO A 564 28.34 46.81 -3.07
CA PRO A 564 27.73 48.14 -3.04
C PRO A 564 28.35 49.15 -3.98
N GLU A 565 29.65 49.08 -4.24
CA GLU A 565 30.37 50.05 -5.07
C GLU A 565 30.09 49.86 -6.58
N GLN A 566 29.64 48.67 -6.97
CA GLN A 566 29.42 48.31 -8.37
C GLN A 566 27.95 48.32 -8.79
N ARG A 567 27.06 48.78 -7.90
CA ARG A 567 25.63 48.91 -8.18
C ARG A 567 25.41 50.14 -9.07
N LEU A 568 25.09 49.89 -10.34
CA LEU A 568 24.97 50.92 -11.38
C LEU A 568 23.62 51.65 -11.40
N TYR A 569 22.62 51.16 -10.66
CA TYR A 569 21.28 51.74 -10.65
C TYR A 569 21.15 52.95 -9.73
N ASP A 570 20.19 53.83 -9.99
CA ASP A 570 19.86 54.96 -9.11
C ASP A 570 19.39 54.50 -7.72
N ASN A 571 19.42 55.40 -6.73
CA ASN A 571 18.93 55.09 -5.39
C ASN A 571 17.44 54.74 -5.44
N LEU A 572 17.13 53.52 -5.02
CA LEU A 572 15.78 52.99 -4.90
C LEU A 572 15.49 52.75 -3.42
N THR A 573 14.35 53.25 -2.96
CA THR A 573 13.92 53.06 -1.56
C THR A 573 12.93 51.90 -1.47
N ILE A 574 13.28 50.85 -0.73
CA ILE A 574 12.37 49.75 -0.39
C ILE A 574 11.77 50.06 0.97
N SER A 575 10.44 50.06 1.09
CA SER A 575 9.75 50.33 2.35
C SER A 575 8.97 49.10 2.79
N ALA A 576 9.26 48.57 3.97
CA ALA A 576 8.52 47.47 4.56
C ALA A 576 7.37 48.02 5.42
N ILE A 577 6.14 47.62 5.10
CA ILE A 577 4.92 48.12 5.76
C ILE A 577 4.20 46.94 6.40
N ASP A 578 3.80 47.10 7.66
CA ASP A 578 2.99 46.10 8.36
C ASP A 578 1.57 46.06 7.78
N ALA A 579 1.15 44.89 7.30
CA ALA A 579 -0.15 44.71 6.69
C ALA A 579 -1.31 45.05 7.64
N LYS A 580 -1.14 44.86 8.96
CA LYS A 580 -2.17 45.06 9.98
C LYS A 580 -2.19 46.51 10.45
N THR A 581 -1.05 47.06 10.84
CA THR A 581 -0.96 48.39 11.48
C THR A 581 -0.70 49.52 10.49
N THR A 582 -0.35 49.18 9.25
CA THR A 582 0.13 50.10 8.20
C THR A 582 1.33 50.95 8.63
N GLN A 583 2.01 50.58 9.71
CA GLN A 583 3.22 51.25 10.19
C GLN A 583 4.45 50.71 9.47
N PRO A 584 5.51 51.52 9.34
CA PRO A 584 6.79 51.03 8.85
C PRO A 584 7.38 49.95 9.78
N ILE A 585 8.08 48.98 9.19
CA ILE A 585 8.72 47.88 9.91
C ILE A 585 10.25 48.05 9.81
N SER A 586 10.91 48.28 10.95
CA SER A 586 12.38 48.27 11.05
C SER A 586 12.97 46.87 11.00
N ASP A 587 14.27 46.75 10.73
CA ASP A 587 15.04 45.50 10.81
C ASP A 587 14.55 44.38 9.88
N VAL A 588 13.88 44.73 8.78
CA VAL A 588 13.46 43.77 7.74
C VAL A 588 14.65 43.50 6.84
N SER A 589 15.06 42.23 6.73
CA SER A 589 16.14 41.83 5.84
C SER A 589 15.64 41.87 4.41
N ILE A 590 16.37 42.54 3.53
CA ILE A 590 16.03 42.65 2.11
C ILE A 590 17.02 41.82 1.31
N THR A 591 16.52 41.00 0.40
CA THR A 591 17.31 40.26 -0.57
C THR A 591 16.83 40.64 -1.97
N TRP A 592 17.76 41.01 -2.84
CA TRP A 592 17.50 41.26 -4.26
C TRP A 592 17.92 40.03 -5.05
N GLY A 593 16.99 39.43 -5.79
CA GLY A 593 17.28 38.34 -6.71
C GLY A 593 17.23 38.78 -8.17
N CYS A 594 18.01 38.14 -9.03
CA CYS A 594 17.95 38.33 -10.48
C CYS A 594 17.94 36.97 -11.19
N GLY A 595 16.78 36.55 -11.71
CA GLY A 595 16.58 35.20 -12.24
C GLY A 595 16.74 34.12 -11.17
N ASN A 596 17.03 32.88 -11.59
CA ASN A 596 17.16 31.72 -10.68
C ASN A 596 18.58 31.54 -10.10
N ALA A 597 19.54 32.38 -10.52
CA ALA A 597 20.96 32.12 -10.30
C ALA A 597 21.58 32.97 -9.18
N TRP A 598 21.00 34.13 -8.83
CA TRP A 598 21.67 35.10 -7.94
C TRP A 598 20.72 35.73 -6.94
N GLU A 599 21.09 35.65 -5.66
CA GLU A 599 20.50 36.38 -4.55
C GLU A 599 21.58 37.24 -3.88
N CYS A 600 21.32 38.54 -3.81
CA CYS A 600 22.16 39.50 -3.10
C CYS A 600 21.45 39.91 -1.81
N PRO A 601 21.89 39.42 -0.64
CA PRO A 601 21.45 39.97 0.62
C PRO A 601 21.88 41.44 0.69
N MET A 602 20.90 42.31 0.87
CA MET A 602 21.07 43.74 1.07
C MET A 602 21.10 44.03 2.58
N GLU A 603 21.05 45.31 2.96
CA GLU A 603 20.93 45.67 4.37
C GLU A 603 19.47 45.55 4.85
N LYS A 604 19.27 45.87 6.12
CA LYS A 604 17.93 45.88 6.73
C LYS A 604 17.28 47.26 6.59
N THR A 605 15.95 47.31 6.70
CA THR A 605 15.23 48.58 6.84
C THR A 605 15.62 49.30 8.13
N GLY A 606 15.72 50.64 8.07
CA GLY A 606 15.94 51.50 9.22
C GLY A 606 14.71 51.64 10.12
N GLU A 607 14.78 52.51 11.14
CA GLU A 607 13.67 52.76 12.06
C GLU A 607 12.42 53.32 11.36
N ASP A 608 12.60 54.01 10.24
CA ASP A 608 11.53 54.50 9.36
C ASP A 608 10.92 53.41 8.45
N GLY A 609 11.38 52.16 8.61
CA GLY A 609 10.98 51.00 7.81
C GLY A 609 11.40 51.07 6.36
N ALA A 610 12.35 51.94 6.01
CA ALA A 610 12.86 52.11 4.66
C ALA A 610 14.33 51.71 4.56
N PHE A 611 14.73 51.25 3.38
CA PHE A 611 16.11 51.02 2.99
C PHE A 611 16.33 51.66 1.63
N SER A 612 17.27 52.59 1.53
CA SER A 612 17.59 53.28 0.27
C SER A 612 19.03 52.98 -0.12
N SER A 613 19.21 52.36 -1.29
CA SER A 613 20.54 52.15 -1.87
C SER A 613 20.45 52.04 -3.39
N LYS A 614 21.61 52.04 -4.03
CA LYS A 614 21.71 51.59 -5.42
C LYS A 614 21.47 50.09 -5.49
N PHE A 615 20.83 49.62 -6.55
CA PHE A 615 20.56 48.20 -6.78
C PHE A 615 21.44 47.63 -7.90
N PRO A 616 21.76 46.33 -7.86
CA PRO A 616 22.46 45.66 -8.96
C PRO A 616 21.63 45.73 -10.24
N PHE A 617 22.28 45.95 -11.39
CA PHE A 617 21.58 45.94 -12.67
C PHE A 617 21.08 44.51 -12.97
N CYS A 618 19.78 44.39 -13.24
CA CYS A 618 19.14 43.15 -13.66
C CYS A 618 18.22 43.47 -14.84
N SER A 619 18.58 42.99 -16.03
CA SER A 619 17.79 43.17 -17.25
C SER A 619 16.61 42.20 -17.35
N GLY A 620 16.64 41.09 -16.59
CA GLY A 620 15.63 40.03 -16.58
C GLY A 620 14.60 40.11 -15.44
N ASP A 621 14.03 38.95 -15.09
CA ASP A 621 13.05 38.79 -13.99
C ASP A 621 13.74 38.87 -12.62
N GLY A 622 14.01 40.09 -12.16
CA GLY A 622 14.44 40.33 -10.79
C GLY A 622 13.29 40.19 -9.79
N TYR A 623 13.63 40.01 -8.53
CA TYR A 623 12.66 39.97 -7.45
C TYR A 623 13.23 40.56 -6.15
N LEU A 624 12.32 40.98 -5.27
CA LEU A 624 12.62 41.35 -3.90
C LEU A 624 12.05 40.31 -2.96
N LEU A 625 12.86 39.85 -2.02
CA LEU A 625 12.46 39.02 -0.90
C LEU A 625 12.72 39.80 0.39
N LEU A 626 11.69 39.98 1.21
CA LEU A 626 11.76 40.67 2.49
C LEU A 626 11.43 39.68 3.60
N ALA A 627 12.34 39.50 4.55
CA ALA A 627 12.19 38.56 5.65
C ALA A 627 12.38 39.23 7.01
N LYS A 628 11.44 38.98 7.92
CA LYS A 628 11.52 39.37 9.34
C LYS A 628 10.84 38.30 10.20
N GLN A 629 11.48 37.92 11.30
CA GLN A 629 10.89 36.99 12.26
C GLN A 629 9.52 37.51 12.74
N GLY A 630 8.52 36.62 12.73
CA GLY A 630 7.14 36.97 13.09
C GLY A 630 6.30 37.53 11.93
N TYR A 631 6.84 37.59 10.71
CA TYR A 631 6.13 37.98 9.50
C TYR A 631 6.27 36.91 8.41
N LEU A 632 5.25 36.77 7.56
CA LEU A 632 5.37 36.03 6.32
C LEU A 632 6.31 36.80 5.39
N ALA A 633 7.23 36.07 4.74
CA ALA A 633 8.16 36.68 3.81
C ALA A 633 7.41 37.42 2.69
N GLY A 634 7.76 38.69 2.48
CA GLY A 634 7.21 39.50 1.41
C GLY A 634 7.98 39.23 0.13
N PHE A 635 7.26 38.92 -0.95
CA PHE A 635 7.89 38.60 -2.22
C PHE A 635 7.31 39.46 -3.34
N LYS A 636 8.18 40.11 -4.13
CA LYS A 636 7.79 40.93 -5.27
C LYS A 636 8.54 40.48 -6.53
N PRO A 637 7.90 39.71 -7.44
CA PRO A 637 8.51 39.25 -8.69
C PRO A 637 8.50 40.32 -9.79
N HIS A 638 9.15 39.97 -10.90
CA HIS A 638 9.13 40.69 -12.19
C HIS A 638 9.63 42.13 -12.09
N LEU A 639 10.63 42.34 -11.25
CA LEU A 639 11.34 43.60 -11.10
C LEU A 639 12.55 43.61 -12.04
N SER A 640 12.36 44.13 -13.26
CA SER A 640 13.50 44.51 -14.08
C SER A 640 13.97 45.90 -13.68
N THR A 641 15.28 46.10 -13.53
CA THR A 641 15.84 47.42 -13.21
C THR A 641 15.50 48.47 -14.27
N THR A 642 15.29 48.07 -15.53
CA THR A 642 14.80 48.99 -16.57
C THR A 642 13.36 49.45 -16.31
N ASN A 643 12.52 48.59 -15.71
CA ASN A 643 11.12 48.91 -15.36
C ASN A 643 11.00 49.75 -14.07
N LEU A 644 12.09 49.89 -13.33
CA LEU A 644 12.16 50.72 -12.14
C LEU A 644 12.54 52.18 -12.45
N LEU A 645 12.84 52.51 -13.73
CA LEU A 645 13.36 53.83 -14.10
C LEU A 645 12.34 54.92 -13.76
N GLY A 646 12.73 55.85 -12.90
CA GLY A 646 11.87 56.92 -12.39
C GLY A 646 11.02 56.58 -11.15
N LYS A 647 11.01 55.32 -10.67
CA LYS A 647 10.40 54.96 -9.38
C LYS A 647 11.40 55.20 -8.26
N LYS A 648 11.03 56.07 -7.31
CA LYS A 648 11.87 56.37 -6.13
C LYS A 648 11.64 55.42 -4.95
N SER A 649 10.48 54.76 -4.89
CA SER A 649 10.12 53.92 -3.76
C SER A 649 9.25 52.72 -4.18
N ILE A 650 9.49 51.56 -3.57
CA ILE A 650 8.69 50.34 -3.69
C ILE A 650 8.22 49.94 -2.29
N PRO A 651 6.94 50.16 -1.96
CA PRO A 651 6.37 49.64 -0.73
C PRO A 651 6.10 48.14 -0.86
N ILE A 652 6.54 47.36 0.11
CA ILE A 652 6.25 45.93 0.25
C ILE A 652 5.59 45.71 1.59
N THR A 653 4.38 45.17 1.53
CA THR A 653 3.60 44.88 2.72
C THR A 653 3.96 43.50 3.26
N LEU A 654 4.33 43.42 4.54
CA LEU A 654 4.58 42.15 5.23
C LEU A 654 3.40 41.80 6.12
N GLU A 655 2.93 40.57 6.01
CA GLU A 655 1.79 40.09 6.78
C GLU A 655 2.29 39.46 8.10
N PRO A 656 1.90 39.99 9.27
CA PRO A 656 2.35 39.43 10.54
C PRO A 656 1.77 38.02 10.75
N ILE A 657 2.63 37.09 11.14
CA ILE A 657 2.25 35.75 11.54
C ILE A 657 1.55 35.83 12.90
N ARG A 658 0.33 35.33 12.95
CA ARG A 658 -0.49 35.36 14.18
C ARG A 658 -0.48 33.97 14.79
N ARG A 659 -0.06 33.90 16.06
CA ARG A 659 -0.16 32.69 16.87
C ARG A 659 -1.57 32.62 17.43
N VAL A 660 -2.39 31.75 16.86
CA VAL A 660 -3.80 31.62 17.19
C VAL A 660 -4.00 30.41 18.09
N PRO A 661 -4.53 30.56 19.32
CA PRO A 661 -4.82 29.43 20.19
C PRO A 661 -5.86 28.52 19.54
N VAL A 662 -5.67 27.21 19.70
CA VAL A 662 -6.56 26.20 19.12
C VAL A 662 -7.35 25.51 20.22
N GLN A 663 -8.62 25.26 19.95
CA GLN A 663 -9.48 24.36 20.70
C GLN A 663 -9.98 23.28 19.75
N ALA A 664 -10.25 22.08 20.28
CA ALA A 664 -10.79 21.01 19.45
C ALA A 664 -11.89 20.25 20.16
N SER A 665 -12.90 19.86 19.40
CA SER A 665 -14.03 19.07 19.86
C SER A 665 -14.34 17.96 18.86
N SER A 666 -14.70 16.79 19.36
CA SER A 666 -15.08 15.65 18.54
C SER A 666 -16.59 15.59 18.32
N ILE A 667 -17.01 15.27 17.09
CA ILE A 667 -18.38 14.96 16.71
C ILE A 667 -18.47 13.46 16.48
N THR A 668 -19.24 12.76 17.32
CA THR A 668 -19.43 11.32 17.13
C THR A 668 -20.18 11.04 15.84
N VAL A 669 -19.66 10.14 15.00
CA VAL A 669 -20.27 9.76 13.71
C VAL A 669 -21.68 9.18 13.89
N THR A 670 -21.95 8.49 15.00
CA THR A 670 -23.30 7.96 15.32
C THR A 670 -24.36 9.05 15.41
N ASN A 671 -23.99 10.29 15.72
CA ASN A 671 -24.91 11.42 15.73
C ASN A 671 -25.39 11.83 14.33
N LEU A 672 -24.64 11.49 13.27
CA LEU A 672 -24.98 11.81 11.88
C LEU A 672 -26.16 10.98 11.34
N PHE A 673 -26.61 9.95 12.07
CA PHE A 673 -27.69 9.05 11.67
C PHE A 673 -28.95 9.23 12.53
N ARG A 674 -30.12 9.41 11.91
CA ARG A 674 -31.42 9.28 12.59
C ARG A 674 -31.93 7.85 12.43
N ILE A 675 -31.85 7.03 13.48
CA ILE A 675 -32.54 5.72 13.50
C ILE A 675 -33.68 5.76 14.52
N LYS A 676 -34.93 5.47 14.09
CA LYS A 676 -36.07 5.27 14.99
C LYS A 676 -35.90 3.95 15.76
N ARG A 677 -35.18 3.99 16.89
CA ARG A 677 -34.83 2.83 17.75
C ARG A 677 -35.99 1.94 18.23
N ALA A 678 -37.24 2.37 18.16
CA ALA A 678 -38.37 1.64 18.76
C ALA A 678 -38.88 0.45 17.93
N LEU A 679 -38.63 0.39 16.62
CA LEU A 679 -39.20 -0.64 15.72
C LEU A 679 -38.42 -1.98 15.71
N PHE A 680 -37.14 -1.98 16.07
CA PHE A 680 -36.29 -3.17 15.98
C PHE A 680 -36.53 -4.20 17.08
N ARG A 681 -37.03 -3.77 18.24
CA ARG A 681 -37.28 -4.68 19.37
C ARG A 681 -38.44 -5.66 19.12
N ASP A 682 -39.39 -5.28 18.25
CA ASP A 682 -40.57 -6.09 17.95
C ASP A 682 -40.36 -7.03 16.73
N MET A 683 -39.33 -6.78 15.90
CA MET A 683 -39.01 -7.57 14.71
C MET A 683 -38.41 -8.96 15.01
N GLY A 684 -37.48 -9.04 15.97
CA GLY A 684 -36.72 -10.28 16.22
C GLY A 684 -37.56 -11.46 16.69
N ASN A 685 -38.72 -11.20 17.32
CA ASN A 685 -39.54 -12.25 17.93
C ASN A 685 -40.68 -12.76 17.04
N SER A 686 -41.11 -12.03 16.00
CA SER A 686 -42.28 -12.42 15.19
C SER A 686 -41.91 -13.20 13.93
N ILE A 687 -40.85 -12.78 13.23
CA ILE A 687 -40.57 -13.30 11.88
C ILE A 687 -39.83 -14.65 11.92
N ILE A 688 -38.96 -14.85 12.91
CA ILE A 688 -38.26 -16.13 13.10
C ILE A 688 -39.22 -17.21 13.59
N ASP A 689 -40.13 -16.89 14.49
CA ASP A 689 -41.12 -17.85 14.99
C ASP A 689 -42.10 -18.27 13.89
N ASP A 690 -42.53 -17.35 13.01
CA ASP A 690 -43.44 -17.67 11.90
C ASP A 690 -42.76 -18.51 10.78
N LEU A 691 -41.50 -18.24 10.45
CA LEU A 691 -40.74 -19.01 9.45
C LEU A 691 -40.36 -20.42 9.94
N TYR A 692 -40.17 -20.61 11.25
CA TYR A 692 -39.84 -21.92 11.82
C TYR A 692 -41.07 -22.77 12.13
N HIS A 693 -42.20 -22.18 12.55
CA HIS A 693 -43.35 -22.98 12.96
C HIS A 693 -44.17 -23.54 11.78
N GLU A 694 -44.34 -22.82 10.67
CA GLU A 694 -45.16 -23.30 9.53
C GLU A 694 -44.52 -24.46 8.75
N THR A 695 -43.21 -24.70 8.89
CA THR A 695 -42.52 -25.81 8.21
C THR A 695 -42.60 -27.15 8.97
N SER A 696 -43.16 -27.18 10.18
CA SER A 696 -43.07 -28.36 11.07
C SER A 696 -44.38 -29.14 11.29
N SER A 697 -45.57 -28.60 11.00
CA SER A 697 -46.81 -29.17 11.57
C SER A 697 -47.85 -29.75 10.60
N SER A 698 -47.60 -29.88 9.30
CA SER A 698 -48.56 -30.58 8.43
C SER A 698 -47.95 -31.03 7.10
N PHE A 699 -47.47 -32.28 7.00
CA PHE A 699 -47.58 -33.19 5.83
C PHE A 699 -46.89 -34.54 6.14
N PRO A 700 -47.38 -35.69 5.64
CA PRO A 700 -46.82 -37.00 5.92
C PRO A 700 -45.61 -37.34 5.03
N ALA A 701 -44.63 -38.01 5.64
CA ALA A 701 -43.41 -38.58 5.04
C ALA A 701 -43.70 -39.47 3.80
N PRO A 702 -42.76 -39.62 2.83
CA PRO A 702 -41.36 -39.89 3.12
C PRO A 702 -40.36 -39.14 2.22
N PHE A 703 -39.89 -37.98 2.64
CA PHE A 703 -38.53 -37.49 2.35
C PHE A 703 -38.10 -36.53 3.48
N PRO A 704 -37.02 -36.79 4.23
CA PRO A 704 -36.57 -35.88 5.27
C PRO A 704 -35.94 -34.63 4.64
N GLY A 705 -36.22 -33.49 5.26
CA GLY A 705 -36.03 -32.16 4.69
C GLY A 705 -34.60 -31.77 4.32
N ALA A 706 -34.52 -31.01 3.23
CA ALA A 706 -33.54 -29.95 2.97
C ALA A 706 -34.03 -29.08 1.80
N GLY A 707 -34.24 -27.79 2.09
CA GLY A 707 -34.03 -26.62 1.22
C GLY A 707 -34.52 -26.62 -0.24
N ALA A 708 -35.34 -25.62 -0.57
CA ALA A 708 -35.57 -25.20 -1.96
C ALA A 708 -34.25 -24.93 -2.74
N SER A 709 -33.17 -24.52 -2.07
CA SER A 709 -31.84 -24.33 -2.69
C SER A 709 -31.14 -25.65 -3.06
N VAL A 710 -31.40 -26.74 -2.33
CA VAL A 710 -30.88 -28.09 -2.64
C VAL A 710 -31.60 -28.66 -3.87
N GLN A 711 -32.90 -28.37 -4.02
CA GLN A 711 -33.68 -28.81 -5.16
C GLN A 711 -33.28 -28.09 -6.47
N VAL A 712 -32.99 -26.78 -6.43
CA VAL A 712 -32.54 -26.04 -7.62
C VAL A 712 -31.12 -26.47 -8.05
N SER A 713 -30.20 -26.73 -7.12
CA SER A 713 -28.87 -27.23 -7.45
C SER A 713 -28.87 -28.66 -7.98
N GLY A 714 -29.81 -29.52 -7.53
CA GLY A 714 -30.00 -30.86 -8.08
C GLY A 714 -30.54 -30.80 -9.50
N TYR A 715 -31.53 -29.95 -9.75
CA TYR A 715 -32.15 -29.78 -11.06
C TYR A 715 -31.21 -29.21 -12.13
N LEU A 716 -30.37 -28.22 -11.76
CA LEU A 716 -29.34 -27.67 -12.65
C LEU A 716 -28.32 -28.75 -13.08
N LYS A 717 -28.00 -29.68 -12.17
CA LYS A 717 -27.13 -30.80 -12.49
C LYS A 717 -27.80 -31.75 -13.49
N ASP A 718 -29.05 -32.12 -13.26
CA ASP A 718 -29.78 -33.03 -14.17
C ASP A 718 -29.93 -32.42 -15.58
N LEU A 719 -30.17 -31.11 -15.68
CA LEU A 719 -30.25 -30.39 -16.95
C LEU A 719 -28.89 -30.34 -17.68
N MET A 720 -27.80 -30.17 -16.95
CA MET A 720 -26.44 -30.21 -17.51
C MET A 720 -26.08 -31.60 -18.04
N ASP A 721 -26.45 -32.65 -17.32
CA ASP A 721 -26.23 -34.04 -17.73
C ASP A 721 -27.03 -34.39 -19.01
N GLU A 722 -28.25 -33.83 -19.17
CA GLU A 722 -29.11 -34.03 -20.34
C GLU A 722 -28.58 -33.27 -21.58
N VAL A 723 -28.09 -32.02 -21.39
CA VAL A 723 -27.42 -31.23 -22.44
C VAL A 723 -26.13 -31.91 -22.90
N GLU A 724 -25.35 -32.51 -22.00
CA GLU A 724 -24.20 -33.31 -22.40
C GLU A 724 -24.63 -34.47 -23.29
N GLN A 725 -25.64 -35.27 -22.93
CA GLN A 725 -26.03 -36.42 -23.75
C GLN A 725 -26.54 -36.06 -25.15
N GLU A 726 -27.28 -34.96 -25.32
CA GLU A 726 -27.95 -34.62 -26.58
C GLU A 726 -27.02 -33.96 -27.62
N PHE A 727 -25.93 -33.30 -27.18
CA PHE A 727 -25.06 -32.50 -28.04
C PHE A 727 -23.72 -33.16 -28.41
N HIS A 728 -23.54 -34.45 -28.15
CA HIS A 728 -22.34 -35.18 -28.60
C HIS A 728 -22.41 -35.55 -30.09
N SER A 729 -21.39 -35.18 -30.86
CA SER A 729 -21.23 -35.68 -32.24
C SER A 729 -20.21 -36.82 -32.28
N PRO A 730 -20.47 -37.94 -33.00
CA PRO A 730 -19.50 -39.00 -33.17
C PRO A 730 -18.39 -38.56 -34.13
N THR A 731 -17.16 -38.44 -33.65
CA THR A 731 -15.99 -38.24 -34.52
C THR A 731 -15.43 -39.57 -35.00
N THR A 732 -14.84 -39.60 -36.20
CA THR A 732 -14.31 -40.81 -36.87
C THR A 732 -13.06 -41.43 -36.20
N SER A 733 -12.68 -40.96 -35.01
CA SER A 733 -11.54 -41.49 -34.25
C SER A 733 -11.83 -41.58 -32.75
N GLY A 734 -13.00 -42.11 -32.40
CA GLY A 734 -13.24 -42.74 -31.09
C GLY A 734 -13.44 -41.81 -29.89
N GLY A 735 -13.63 -40.50 -30.07
CA GLY A 735 -14.03 -39.56 -29.02
C GLY A 735 -15.25 -38.74 -29.43
N SER A 736 -16.30 -38.72 -28.63
CA SER A 736 -17.42 -37.79 -28.81
C SER A 736 -17.05 -36.43 -28.20
N THR A 737 -17.26 -35.34 -28.93
CA THR A 737 -17.10 -33.98 -28.41
C THR A 737 -18.44 -33.25 -28.50
N LEU A 738 -18.78 -32.43 -27.50
CA LEU A 738 -19.93 -31.54 -27.55
C LEU A 738 -19.83 -30.60 -28.76
N THR A 739 -20.95 -30.31 -29.42
CA THR A 739 -20.98 -29.25 -30.43
C THR A 739 -20.68 -27.89 -29.79
N LYS A 740 -20.23 -26.91 -30.58
CA LYS A 740 -19.92 -25.55 -30.09
C LYS A 740 -21.12 -24.91 -29.37
N GLU A 741 -22.33 -25.21 -29.82
CA GLU A 741 -23.58 -24.74 -29.22
C GLU A 741 -23.85 -25.42 -27.87
N GLY A 742 -23.57 -26.73 -27.77
CA GLY A 742 -23.66 -27.47 -26.50
C GLY A 742 -22.67 -26.94 -25.45
N GLN A 743 -21.44 -26.60 -25.87
CA GLN A 743 -20.43 -26.03 -24.97
C GLN A 743 -20.86 -24.65 -24.43
N ALA A 744 -21.38 -23.76 -25.30
CA ALA A 744 -21.83 -22.43 -24.89
C ALA A 744 -23.03 -22.46 -23.92
N LEU A 745 -23.91 -23.46 -24.06
CA LEU A 745 -25.02 -23.66 -23.13
C LEU A 745 -24.53 -24.20 -21.77
N MET A 746 -23.59 -25.14 -21.78
CA MET A 746 -22.98 -25.70 -20.56
C MET A 746 -22.25 -24.63 -19.75
N ASP A 747 -21.45 -23.76 -20.39
CA ASP A 747 -20.71 -22.69 -19.70
C ASP A 747 -21.65 -21.75 -18.92
N LYS A 748 -22.83 -21.44 -19.48
CA LYS A 748 -23.86 -20.61 -18.82
C LYS A 748 -24.55 -21.32 -17.66
N LEU A 749 -24.79 -22.63 -17.76
CA LEU A 749 -25.37 -23.42 -16.66
C LEU A 749 -24.39 -23.54 -15.48
N TYR A 750 -23.09 -23.66 -15.75
CA TYR A 750 -22.04 -23.61 -14.72
C TYR A 750 -21.99 -22.25 -14.01
N GLU A 751 -22.12 -21.15 -14.75
CA GLU A 751 -22.18 -19.80 -14.19
C GLU A 751 -23.38 -19.61 -13.26
N ALA A 752 -24.57 -20.07 -13.68
CA ALA A 752 -25.78 -20.01 -12.86
C ALA A 752 -25.63 -20.81 -11.55
N LYS A 753 -25.04 -22.01 -11.61
CA LYS A 753 -24.77 -22.85 -10.44
C LYS A 753 -23.78 -22.18 -9.46
N ALA A 754 -22.74 -21.54 -9.97
CA ALA A 754 -21.77 -20.80 -9.16
C ALA A 754 -22.42 -19.61 -8.43
N ASN A 755 -23.31 -18.88 -9.10
CA ASN A 755 -24.04 -17.74 -8.53
C ASN A 755 -25.03 -18.17 -7.43
N ILE A 756 -25.71 -19.31 -7.59
CA ILE A 756 -26.58 -19.87 -6.54
C ILE A 756 -25.79 -20.28 -5.30
N SER A 757 -24.59 -20.84 -5.48
CA SER A 757 -23.70 -21.21 -4.37
C SER A 757 -23.21 -19.99 -3.59
N ARG A 758 -22.89 -18.89 -4.28
CA ARG A 758 -22.54 -17.60 -3.67
C ARG A 758 -23.69 -17.00 -2.86
N ALA A 759 -24.91 -17.01 -3.41
CA ALA A 759 -26.10 -16.52 -2.71
C ALA A 759 -26.39 -17.30 -1.43
N LYS A 760 -26.20 -18.63 -1.45
CA LYS A 760 -26.35 -19.50 -0.27
C LYS A 760 -25.37 -19.11 0.85
N SER A 761 -24.09 -18.92 0.51
CA SER A 761 -23.07 -18.51 1.48
C SER A 761 -23.41 -17.17 2.14
N LEU A 762 -23.93 -16.21 1.38
CA LEU A 762 -24.30 -14.88 1.90
C LEU A 762 -25.49 -14.94 2.86
N VAL A 763 -26.48 -15.80 2.59
CA VAL A 763 -27.64 -16.02 3.47
C VAL A 763 -27.24 -16.72 4.77
N GLU A 764 -26.32 -17.68 4.71
CA GLU A 764 -25.80 -18.37 5.89
C GLU A 764 -24.96 -17.43 6.78
N THR A 765 -24.16 -16.55 6.16
CA THR A 765 -23.43 -15.48 6.87
C THR A 765 -24.38 -14.51 7.56
N TYR A 766 -25.45 -14.07 6.89
CA TYR A 766 -26.45 -13.19 7.48
C TYR A 766 -27.17 -13.83 8.68
N LYS A 767 -27.58 -15.10 8.55
CA LYS A 767 -28.21 -15.85 9.65
C LYS A 767 -27.29 -15.96 10.87
N PHE A 768 -26.00 -16.23 10.63
CA PHE A 768 -24.99 -16.26 11.69
C PHE A 768 -24.89 -14.91 12.44
N TRP A 769 -25.06 -13.79 11.74
CA TRP A 769 -24.99 -12.45 12.35
C TRP A 769 -26.25 -12.10 13.13
N HIS A 770 -27.42 -12.48 12.60
CA HIS A 770 -28.71 -12.32 13.26
C HIS A 770 -28.79 -13.11 14.57
N ASP A 771 -28.34 -14.37 14.56
CA ASP A 771 -28.32 -15.24 15.75
C ASP A 771 -27.38 -14.72 16.86
N MET A 772 -26.46 -13.79 16.52
CA MET A 772 -25.55 -13.12 17.46
C MET A 772 -26.08 -11.79 18.02
N GLY A 773 -27.27 -11.34 17.62
CA GLY A 773 -27.86 -10.07 18.10
C GLY A 773 -27.08 -8.81 17.72
N ARG A 774 -26.27 -8.88 16.64
CA ARG A 774 -25.43 -7.78 16.14
C ARG A 774 -26.03 -7.24 14.84
N GLU A 775 -26.87 -6.22 14.95
CA GLU A 775 -27.45 -5.56 13.77
C GLU A 775 -26.69 -4.27 13.45
N ASN A 776 -25.83 -4.32 12.43
CA ASN A 776 -25.40 -3.10 11.73
C ASN A 776 -26.27 -2.94 10.47
N VAL A 777 -27.13 -1.92 10.49
CA VAL A 777 -28.24 -1.73 9.53
C VAL A 777 -27.73 -1.47 8.10
N ILE A 778 -26.54 -0.88 7.98
CA ILE A 778 -25.96 -0.48 6.70
C ILE A 778 -25.51 -1.73 5.92
N GLU A 779 -24.74 -2.63 6.56
CA GLU A 779 -24.23 -3.83 5.91
C GLU A 779 -25.33 -4.86 5.62
N ALA A 780 -26.29 -5.04 6.54
CA ALA A 780 -27.47 -5.87 6.28
C ALA A 780 -28.24 -5.40 5.04
N SER A 781 -28.34 -4.08 4.82
CA SER A 781 -29.02 -3.52 3.65
C SER A 781 -28.24 -3.69 2.35
N TYR A 782 -26.90 -3.56 2.37
CA TYR A 782 -26.05 -3.77 1.19
C TYR A 782 -25.96 -5.25 0.81
N LEU A 783 -25.83 -6.13 1.80
CA LEU A 783 -25.81 -7.58 1.63
C LEU A 783 -27.15 -8.08 1.10
N ALA A 784 -28.27 -7.63 1.69
CA ALA A 784 -29.61 -7.94 1.20
C ALA A 784 -29.81 -7.42 -0.22
N ARG A 785 -29.37 -6.19 -0.54
CA ARG A 785 -29.48 -5.61 -1.89
C ARG A 785 -28.65 -6.40 -2.91
N GLY A 786 -27.46 -6.86 -2.55
CA GLY A 786 -26.61 -7.69 -3.40
C GLY A 786 -27.23 -9.06 -3.69
N VAL A 787 -27.69 -9.76 -2.65
CA VAL A 787 -28.38 -11.05 -2.78
C VAL A 787 -29.68 -10.92 -3.58
N LEU A 788 -30.47 -9.87 -3.33
CA LEU A 788 -31.74 -9.63 -4.01
C LEU A 788 -31.56 -9.21 -5.47
N THR A 789 -30.52 -8.44 -5.80
CA THR A 789 -30.20 -8.08 -7.20
C THR A 789 -29.76 -9.32 -7.97
N LEU A 790 -28.96 -10.19 -7.34
CA LEU A 790 -28.53 -11.45 -7.94
C LEU A 790 -29.72 -12.40 -8.19
N MET A 791 -30.63 -12.54 -7.22
CA MET A 791 -31.83 -13.37 -7.34
C MET A 791 -32.84 -12.79 -8.34
N TYR A 792 -33.03 -11.46 -8.35
CA TYR A 792 -33.91 -10.78 -9.31
C TYR A 792 -33.42 -10.97 -10.75
N ASN A 793 -32.11 -10.79 -10.99
CA ASN A 793 -31.51 -11.00 -12.31
C ASN A 793 -31.59 -12.47 -12.76
N LEU A 794 -31.48 -13.42 -11.82
CA LEU A 794 -31.66 -14.85 -12.11
C LEU A 794 -33.12 -15.22 -12.43
N LEU A 795 -34.11 -14.50 -11.88
CA LEU A 795 -35.54 -14.83 -12.00
C LEU A 795 -36.28 -14.03 -13.09
N HIS A 796 -35.78 -12.87 -13.50
CA HIS A 796 -36.45 -12.00 -14.49
C HIS A 796 -35.87 -12.08 -15.90
N ASP A 797 -34.83 -12.89 -16.12
CA ASP A 797 -34.24 -13.11 -17.45
C ASP A 797 -34.90 -14.30 -18.21
N ASP A 798 -36.16 -14.62 -17.87
CA ASP A 798 -36.99 -15.61 -18.58
C ASP A 798 -37.10 -15.29 -20.08
N ALA A 799 -37.15 -13.99 -20.43
CA ALA A 799 -37.25 -13.54 -21.81
C ALA A 799 -35.98 -13.85 -22.62
N PHE A 800 -34.80 -13.87 -22.00
CA PHE A 800 -33.54 -14.14 -22.67
C PHE A 800 -33.32 -15.64 -22.90
N VAL A 801 -33.65 -16.47 -21.91
CA VAL A 801 -33.62 -17.94 -22.06
C VAL A 801 -34.65 -18.38 -23.11
N GLU A 802 -35.87 -17.82 -23.04
CA GLU A 802 -36.92 -18.09 -24.02
C GLU A 802 -36.55 -17.61 -25.44
N LYS A 803 -35.97 -16.40 -25.58
CA LYS A 803 -35.51 -15.86 -26.86
C LYS A 803 -34.38 -16.71 -27.46
N THR A 804 -33.40 -17.09 -26.64
CA THR A 804 -32.25 -17.90 -27.08
C THR A 804 -32.70 -19.28 -27.56
N ILE A 805 -33.63 -19.93 -26.84
CA ILE A 805 -34.18 -21.23 -27.23
C ILE A 805 -35.05 -21.11 -28.50
N LYS A 806 -35.89 -20.07 -28.61
CA LYS A 806 -36.74 -19.86 -29.79
C LYS A 806 -35.94 -19.51 -31.05
N GLU A 807 -34.96 -18.63 -30.95
CA GLU A 807 -34.08 -18.25 -32.07
C GLU A 807 -33.26 -19.45 -32.56
N TYR A 808 -32.79 -20.29 -31.64
CA TYR A 808 -32.08 -21.53 -31.98
C TYR A 808 -32.95 -22.52 -32.77
N TRP A 809 -34.18 -22.80 -32.31
CA TRP A 809 -35.08 -23.73 -33.03
C TRP A 809 -35.61 -23.16 -34.34
N ALA A 810 -35.82 -21.83 -34.42
CA ALA A 810 -36.17 -21.16 -35.66
C ALA A 810 -35.04 -21.26 -36.70
N ASN A 811 -33.79 -21.08 -36.28
CA ASN A 811 -32.62 -21.23 -37.16
C ASN A 811 -32.41 -22.68 -37.60
N ARG A 812 -32.68 -23.65 -36.73
CA ARG A 812 -32.61 -25.08 -37.07
C ARG A 812 -33.68 -25.48 -38.08
N ALA A 813 -34.93 -25.05 -37.88
CA ALA A 813 -36.04 -25.26 -38.82
C ALA A 813 -35.76 -24.65 -40.20
N ALA A 814 -35.12 -23.46 -40.23
CA ALA A 814 -34.70 -22.82 -41.48
C ALA A 814 -33.57 -23.57 -42.20
N SER A 815 -32.67 -24.23 -41.44
CA SER A 815 -31.52 -24.94 -42.01
C SER A 815 -31.82 -26.37 -42.48
N SER A 816 -32.83 -27.06 -41.92
CA SER A 816 -33.05 -28.49 -42.16
C SER A 816 -34.13 -28.81 -43.21
N GLY A 817 -34.88 -27.82 -43.71
CA GLY A 817 -35.82 -27.99 -44.83
C GLY A 817 -36.97 -29.00 -44.64
N SER A 818 -37.14 -29.57 -43.45
CA SER A 818 -38.18 -30.55 -43.11
C SER A 818 -39.08 -30.02 -41.98
N PRO A 819 -40.41 -30.22 -42.06
CA PRO A 819 -41.33 -29.85 -40.99
C PRO A 819 -41.05 -30.74 -39.76
N ILE A 820 -40.82 -30.11 -38.61
CA ILE A 820 -40.49 -30.78 -37.34
C ILE A 820 -41.64 -31.73 -36.93
N PRO A 821 -41.46 -33.05 -36.85
CA PRO A 821 -42.49 -33.96 -36.37
C PRO A 821 -42.19 -34.34 -34.91
N TYR A 822 -42.20 -33.37 -33.99
CA TYR A 822 -42.26 -33.66 -32.55
C TYR A 822 -43.00 -32.53 -31.85
N THR A 823 -44.23 -32.80 -31.42
CA THR A 823 -44.90 -32.02 -30.38
C THR A 823 -44.11 -32.22 -29.08
N PHE A 824 -43.22 -31.27 -28.78
CA PHE A 824 -42.66 -31.11 -27.43
C PHE A 824 -43.84 -30.97 -26.45
N PRO A 825 -43.87 -31.69 -25.32
CA PRO A 825 -44.95 -31.59 -24.36
C PRO A 825 -44.90 -30.21 -23.69
N ARG A 826 -45.69 -29.28 -24.23
CA ARG A 826 -45.84 -27.88 -23.75
C ARG A 826 -46.25 -27.75 -22.29
N THR A 827 -46.61 -28.83 -21.60
CA THR A 827 -47.21 -28.79 -20.26
C THR A 827 -46.27 -29.15 -19.12
N LYS A 828 -45.07 -29.70 -19.37
CA LYS A 828 -44.22 -30.19 -18.27
C LYS A 828 -43.26 -29.13 -17.68
N TYR A 829 -42.93 -28.07 -18.42
CA TYR A 829 -41.90 -27.10 -18.02
C TYR A 829 -42.37 -25.64 -17.99
N TRP A 830 -43.64 -25.35 -18.28
CA TRP A 830 -44.18 -23.98 -18.40
C TRP A 830 -44.92 -23.45 -17.15
N ASN A 831 -44.97 -24.22 -16.06
CA ASN A 831 -45.45 -23.77 -14.76
C ASN A 831 -44.30 -23.73 -13.76
N ILE A 832 -43.28 -22.92 -14.03
CA ILE A 832 -42.29 -22.49 -13.03
C ILE A 832 -42.74 -21.13 -12.48
N GLY A 833 -44.00 -21.04 -12.07
CA GLY A 833 -44.34 -20.06 -11.05
C GLY A 833 -43.81 -20.62 -9.74
N LEU A 834 -42.94 -19.88 -9.05
CA LEU A 834 -42.81 -20.07 -7.59
C LEU A 834 -44.24 -20.17 -7.04
N PRO A 835 -44.58 -21.18 -6.20
CA PRO A 835 -45.93 -21.31 -5.69
C PRO A 835 -46.36 -19.96 -5.10
N ALA A 836 -47.56 -19.48 -5.42
CA ALA A 836 -48.09 -18.19 -5.00
C ALA A 836 -47.69 -17.72 -3.57
N PRO A 837 -47.63 -18.58 -2.54
CA PRO A 837 -47.14 -18.18 -1.21
C PRO A 837 -45.69 -17.66 -1.18
N TYR A 838 -44.76 -18.25 -1.94
CA TYR A 838 -43.36 -17.82 -1.95
C TYR A 838 -43.17 -16.49 -2.67
N THR A 839 -43.89 -16.28 -3.78
CA THR A 839 -43.88 -15.01 -4.52
C THR A 839 -44.49 -13.89 -3.69
N ALA A 840 -45.55 -14.18 -2.91
CA ALA A 840 -46.14 -13.22 -1.98
C ALA A 840 -45.22 -12.88 -0.81
N GLN A 841 -44.52 -13.86 -0.23
CA GLN A 841 -43.55 -13.64 0.86
C GLN A 841 -42.32 -12.84 0.40
N ILE A 842 -41.76 -13.16 -0.77
CA ILE A 842 -40.64 -12.41 -1.35
C ILE A 842 -41.08 -10.98 -1.71
N THR A 843 -42.29 -10.81 -2.27
CA THR A 843 -42.83 -9.47 -2.60
C THR A 843 -43.12 -8.64 -1.35
N ALA A 844 -43.64 -9.26 -0.28
CA ALA A 844 -43.86 -8.62 1.01
C ALA A 844 -42.53 -8.20 1.66
N TYR A 845 -41.51 -9.06 1.60
CA TYR A 845 -40.15 -8.75 2.06
C TYR A 845 -39.51 -7.62 1.25
N PHE A 846 -39.72 -7.59 -0.07
CA PHE A 846 -39.27 -6.51 -0.95
C PHE A 846 -39.95 -5.17 -0.64
N GLN A 847 -41.28 -5.15 -0.50
CA GLN A 847 -42.02 -3.93 -0.14
C GLN A 847 -41.62 -3.45 1.26
N PHE A 848 -41.33 -4.37 2.18
CA PHE A 848 -40.83 -4.07 3.51
C PHE A 848 -39.41 -3.45 3.49
N LEU A 849 -38.43 -4.08 2.83
CA LEU A 849 -37.07 -3.52 2.70
C LEU A 849 -37.07 -2.18 1.96
N GLN A 850 -37.91 -2.00 0.95
CA GLN A 850 -38.10 -0.71 0.27
C GLN A 850 -38.73 0.34 1.18
N ASN A 851 -39.53 -0.05 2.17
CA ASN A 851 -40.06 0.86 3.19
C ASN A 851 -39.04 1.15 4.30
N GLU A 852 -38.17 0.20 4.66
CA GLU A 852 -37.10 0.42 5.66
C GLU A 852 -35.93 1.23 5.13
N MET A 853 -35.53 1.05 3.86
CA MET A 853 -34.57 1.95 3.21
C MET A 853 -35.08 3.40 3.14
N LYS A 854 -36.41 3.62 3.17
CA LYS A 854 -36.99 4.98 3.29
C LYS A 854 -36.93 5.51 4.74
N ASN A 855 -36.68 4.66 5.73
CA ASN A 855 -36.61 5.02 7.16
C ASN A 855 -35.18 5.32 7.64
N ILE A 856 -34.12 4.86 6.95
CA ILE A 856 -32.72 5.28 7.16
C ILE A 856 -32.51 6.62 6.44
N VAL A 857 -32.76 7.72 7.15
CA VAL A 857 -32.61 9.06 6.58
C VAL A 857 -31.21 9.58 6.91
N PHE A 858 -30.28 9.43 5.96
CA PHE A 858 -29.10 10.31 5.93
C PHE A 858 -29.58 11.75 5.86
N LEU A 859 -28.88 12.68 6.52
CA LEU A 859 -29.14 14.11 6.34
C LEU A 859 -29.21 14.40 4.84
N GLN A 860 -30.38 14.87 4.40
CA GLN A 860 -30.60 15.23 3.00
C GLN A 860 -29.62 16.33 2.63
N GLU A 861 -29.30 16.50 1.34
CA GLU A 861 -28.35 17.53 0.92
C GLU A 861 -28.74 18.95 1.37
N GLY A 862 -30.05 19.22 1.47
CA GLY A 862 -30.57 20.45 2.06
C GLY A 862 -30.21 20.61 3.54
N GLU A 863 -30.43 19.57 4.36
CA GLU A 863 -30.11 19.57 5.79
C GLU A 863 -28.60 19.66 6.04
N ARG A 864 -27.77 19.06 5.18
CA ARG A 864 -26.30 19.17 5.26
C ARG A 864 -25.79 20.58 5.00
N LYS A 865 -26.59 21.44 4.38
CA LYS A 865 -26.26 22.84 4.09
C LYS A 865 -26.97 23.80 5.03
N ASP A 866 -27.90 23.33 5.86
CA ASP A 866 -28.68 24.12 6.80
C ASP A 866 -27.81 24.54 8.00
N PRO A 867 -27.56 25.85 8.19
CA PRO A 867 -26.77 26.36 9.30
C PRO A 867 -27.28 25.91 10.68
N ALA A 868 -28.60 25.80 10.87
CA ALA A 868 -29.18 25.43 12.16
C ALA A 868 -28.89 23.96 12.51
N VAL A 869 -28.76 23.10 11.49
CA VAL A 869 -28.36 21.70 11.68
C VAL A 869 -26.88 21.64 12.03
N ILE A 870 -26.03 22.32 11.27
CA ILE A 870 -24.58 22.37 11.51
C ILE A 870 -24.27 22.87 12.92
N GLU A 871 -24.87 23.99 13.32
CA GLU A 871 -24.71 24.59 14.65
C GLU A 871 -25.12 23.62 15.76
N ARG A 872 -26.25 22.90 15.59
CA ARG A 872 -26.69 21.89 16.56
C ARG A 872 -25.66 20.77 16.74
N PHE A 873 -24.98 20.33 15.68
CA PHE A 873 -23.96 19.28 15.77
C PHE A 873 -22.67 19.79 16.41
N GLN A 874 -22.25 21.01 16.08
CA GLN A 874 -21.11 21.66 16.70
C GLN A 874 -21.36 21.90 18.20
N GLN A 875 -22.57 22.33 18.59
CA GLN A 875 -22.98 22.46 19.99
C GLN A 875 -23.04 21.12 20.75
N ALA A 876 -23.30 20.02 20.04
CA ALA A 876 -23.29 18.66 20.59
C ALA A 876 -21.90 18.00 20.58
N SER A 877 -20.88 18.68 20.04
CA SER A 877 -19.51 18.17 20.04
C SER A 877 -18.95 18.09 21.45
N THR A 878 -18.01 17.17 21.67
CA THR A 878 -17.41 16.92 22.98
C THR A 878 -15.94 17.35 22.99
N PRO A 879 -15.48 18.13 23.99
CA PRO A 879 -14.06 18.45 24.13
C PRO A 879 -13.18 17.20 24.26
N LEU A 880 -11.90 17.33 23.91
CA LEU A 880 -10.91 16.26 24.12
C LEU A 880 -10.84 15.82 25.58
N GLN A 881 -10.82 14.50 25.77
CA GLN A 881 -10.61 13.85 27.06
C GLN A 881 -9.10 13.82 27.44
N PRO A 882 -8.74 13.61 28.73
CA PRO A 882 -7.34 13.58 29.19
C PRO A 882 -6.40 12.69 28.38
N GLU A 883 -6.95 11.59 27.90
CA GLU A 883 -6.24 10.52 27.22
C GLU A 883 -6.17 10.75 25.70
N GLN A 884 -6.84 11.78 25.18
CA GLN A 884 -6.94 12.03 23.75
C GLN A 884 -5.89 13.04 23.27
N GLU A 885 -5.33 12.77 22.09
CA GLU A 885 -4.32 13.60 21.44
C GLU A 885 -4.74 13.92 20.00
N LEU A 886 -4.47 15.15 19.56
CA LEU A 886 -4.57 15.55 18.16
C LEU A 886 -3.23 16.00 17.63
N PHE A 887 -2.84 15.50 16.46
CA PHE A 887 -1.74 16.04 15.67
C PHE A 887 -2.33 16.91 14.58
N ILE A 888 -2.02 18.21 14.60
CA ILE A 888 -2.54 19.21 13.68
C ILE A 888 -1.40 19.68 12.80
N THR A 889 -1.58 19.58 11.49
CA THR A 889 -0.66 20.13 10.48
C THR A 889 -1.43 21.14 9.62
N VAL A 890 -0.93 22.37 9.55
CA VAL A 890 -1.53 23.45 8.77
C VAL A 890 -0.49 23.99 7.81
N GLN A 891 -0.78 23.95 6.50
CA GLN A 891 0.13 24.43 5.47
C GLN A 891 -0.55 25.51 4.62
N LYS A 892 0.02 26.72 4.59
CA LYS A 892 -0.46 27.78 3.69
C LYS A 892 -0.24 27.34 2.25
N LYS A 893 -1.24 27.52 1.39
CA LYS A 893 -1.06 27.39 -0.05
C LYS A 893 -0.36 28.63 -0.59
N LYS A 894 0.51 28.42 -1.57
CA LYS A 894 1.09 29.50 -2.36
C LYS A 894 -0.01 30.28 -3.07
N ASP A 895 -0.12 31.59 -2.81
CA ASP A 895 -1.04 32.45 -3.57
C ASP A 895 -0.48 32.79 -4.95
N SER A 896 0.85 32.65 -5.10
CA SER A 896 1.60 32.84 -6.34
C SER A 896 2.66 31.75 -6.47
N PRO A 897 2.92 31.21 -7.68
CA PRO A 897 3.96 30.20 -7.89
C PRO A 897 5.36 30.63 -7.41
N TYR A 898 5.58 31.93 -7.25
CA TYR A 898 6.86 32.50 -6.84
C TYR A 898 7.02 32.67 -5.32
N GLU A 899 6.02 32.37 -4.51
CA GLU A 899 6.21 32.27 -3.05
C GLU A 899 7.16 31.09 -2.77
N GLN A 900 8.40 31.37 -2.35
CA GLN A 900 9.40 30.30 -2.15
C GLN A 900 9.12 29.44 -0.91
N GLU A 901 8.67 30.07 0.18
CA GLU A 901 8.33 29.41 1.44
C GLU A 901 6.82 29.52 1.71
N THR A 902 6.21 28.43 2.16
CA THR A 902 4.85 28.45 2.72
C THR A 902 4.90 28.21 4.21
N LEU A 903 4.06 28.94 4.95
CA LEU A 903 3.90 28.76 6.38
C LEU A 903 3.39 27.34 6.67
N LEU A 904 4.23 26.52 7.31
CA LEU A 904 3.88 25.20 7.80
C LEU A 904 3.92 25.21 9.32
N THR A 905 2.79 24.90 9.95
CA THR A 905 2.70 24.74 11.41
C THR A 905 2.32 23.33 11.76
N GLN A 906 3.00 22.76 12.74
CA GLN A 906 2.63 21.50 13.38
C GLN A 906 2.37 21.75 14.86
N ALA A 907 1.26 21.21 15.38
CA ALA A 907 0.87 21.33 16.77
C ALA A 907 0.33 20.01 17.30
N ILE A 908 0.63 19.70 18.56
CA ILE A 908 0.06 18.56 19.28
C ILE A 908 -0.86 19.10 20.36
N MET A 909 -2.11 18.65 20.36
CA MET A 909 -3.11 19.02 21.37
C MET A 909 -3.47 17.83 22.24
N ASN A 910 -3.15 17.93 23.52
CA ASN A 910 -3.58 17.03 24.59
C ASN A 910 -4.37 17.82 25.63
N GLN A 911 -5.13 17.15 26.50
CA GLN A 911 -5.88 17.87 27.54
C GLN A 911 -4.96 18.70 28.45
N GLY A 912 -5.30 19.97 28.65
CA GLY A 912 -4.49 20.93 29.42
C GLY A 912 -3.43 21.68 28.61
N SER A 913 -3.12 21.24 27.39
CA SER A 913 -2.32 22.04 26.45
C SER A 913 -3.19 23.11 25.77
N GLN A 914 -2.63 24.30 25.58
CA GLN A 914 -3.22 25.37 24.76
C GLN A 914 -2.30 25.57 23.55
N PRO A 915 -2.30 24.63 22.58
CA PRO A 915 -1.44 24.78 21.43
C PRO A 915 -1.89 25.97 20.60
N PHE A 916 -0.95 26.51 19.85
CA PHE A 916 -1.18 27.59 18.90
C PHE A 916 -0.82 27.09 17.51
N ILE A 917 -1.55 27.56 16.51
CA ILE A 917 -1.18 27.45 15.10
C ILE A 917 -0.77 28.83 14.59
N GLU A 918 0.17 28.86 13.65
CA GLU A 918 0.61 30.10 13.04
C GLU A 918 -0.17 30.31 11.75
N LEU A 919 -0.86 31.44 11.67
CA LEU A 919 -1.75 31.77 10.54
C LEU A 919 -1.47 33.18 10.02
N VAL A 920 -1.77 33.33 8.74
CA VAL A 920 -1.87 34.59 7.98
C VAL A 920 -3.11 34.51 7.09
N PRO A 921 -3.67 35.62 6.58
CA PRO A 921 -4.77 35.56 5.64
C PRO A 921 -4.35 34.76 4.39
N GLY A 922 -5.21 33.86 3.91
CA GLY A 922 -4.90 32.98 2.78
C GLY A 922 -5.67 31.67 2.81
N THR A 923 -5.34 30.76 1.89
CA THR A 923 -5.86 29.38 1.89
C THR A 923 -4.87 28.41 2.50
N PHE A 924 -5.37 27.43 3.24
CA PHE A 924 -4.58 26.44 3.94
C PHE A 924 -5.08 25.03 3.65
N ASP A 925 -4.14 24.10 3.58
CA ASP A 925 -4.40 22.67 3.72
C ASP A 925 -4.26 22.32 5.21
N LEU A 926 -5.25 21.62 5.76
CA LEU A 926 -5.36 21.28 7.17
C LEU A 926 -5.51 19.77 7.31
N PHE A 927 -4.57 19.17 8.03
CA PHE A 927 -4.58 17.75 8.37
C PHE A 927 -4.63 17.60 9.89
N ILE A 928 -5.57 16.79 10.37
CA ILE A 928 -5.74 16.48 11.79
C ILE A 928 -5.74 14.97 11.94
N GLN A 929 -4.89 14.44 12.82
CA GLN A 929 -4.88 13.03 13.17
C GLN A 929 -5.28 12.88 14.63
N PHE A 930 -6.31 12.08 14.90
CA PHE A 930 -6.84 11.85 16.24
C PHE A 930 -6.40 10.49 16.79
N ARG A 931 -5.86 10.54 18.00
CA ARG A 931 -5.44 9.38 18.77
C ARG A 931 -6.18 9.38 20.10
N ASP A 932 -6.74 8.25 20.48
CA ASP A 932 -7.29 8.05 21.82
C ASP A 932 -6.35 7.12 22.58
N ASN A 933 -5.68 7.62 23.61
CA ASN A 933 -4.78 6.81 24.44
C ASN A 933 -5.50 6.10 25.58
N ALA A 934 -6.83 6.23 25.71
CA ALA A 934 -7.57 5.47 26.69
C ALA A 934 -7.45 3.98 26.35
N PRO A 935 -7.00 3.13 27.30
CA PRO A 935 -7.00 1.69 27.09
C PRO A 935 -8.45 1.24 26.90
N PHE A 936 -8.75 0.64 25.75
CA PHE A 936 -10.04 0.02 25.52
C PHE A 936 -9.86 -1.48 25.51
N THR A 937 -10.59 -2.15 26.39
CA THR A 937 -10.57 -3.60 26.48
C THR A 937 -11.76 -4.14 25.70
N ILE A 938 -11.52 -4.86 24.61
CA ILE A 938 -12.59 -5.61 23.95
C ILE A 938 -13.03 -6.71 24.92
N PRO A 939 -14.31 -6.76 25.34
CA PRO A 939 -14.78 -7.83 26.20
C PRO A 939 -14.64 -9.18 25.48
N PRO A 940 -14.36 -10.28 26.20
CA PRO A 940 -14.14 -11.58 25.58
C PRO A 940 -15.37 -12.01 24.79
N SER A 941 -15.15 -12.56 23.59
CA SER A 941 -16.22 -13.02 22.70
C SER A 941 -15.91 -14.41 22.17
N GLY A 942 -16.72 -15.40 22.56
CA GLY A 942 -16.50 -16.79 22.22
C GLY A 942 -15.17 -17.33 22.78
N TYR A 943 -14.28 -17.77 21.90
CA TYR A 943 -12.95 -18.29 22.27
C TYR A 943 -11.88 -17.20 22.43
N LEU A 944 -12.16 -15.95 22.05
CA LEU A 944 -11.20 -14.85 22.10
C LEU A 944 -11.17 -14.22 23.51
N PRO A 945 -9.99 -14.14 24.17
CA PRO A 945 -9.86 -13.45 25.46
C PRO A 945 -10.06 -11.94 25.29
N SER A 946 -10.27 -11.25 26.41
CA SER A 946 -10.29 -9.78 26.39
C SER A 946 -8.93 -9.27 25.95
N ILE A 947 -8.89 -8.44 24.90
CA ILE A 947 -7.66 -7.81 24.41
C ILE A 947 -7.69 -6.36 24.86
N ASP A 948 -6.71 -5.97 25.66
CA ASP A 948 -6.50 -4.59 26.09
C ASP A 948 -5.61 -3.91 25.05
N TYR A 949 -6.18 -2.96 24.31
CA TYR A 949 -5.44 -2.19 23.32
C TYR A 949 -4.95 -0.90 23.96
N GLY A 950 -3.62 -0.75 24.02
CA GLY A 950 -3.01 0.56 24.25
C GLY A 950 -3.34 1.49 23.09
N GLY A 951 -3.63 2.75 23.42
CA GLY A 951 -4.13 3.80 22.53
C GLY A 951 -4.02 3.63 21.01
N GLY A 952 -5.16 3.61 20.34
CA GLY A 952 -5.30 3.51 18.88
C GLY A 952 -5.49 4.85 18.17
N LEU A 953 -5.28 4.85 16.86
CA LEU A 953 -5.72 5.92 15.95
C LEU A 953 -7.20 5.68 15.62
N PHE A 954 -8.08 6.60 16.03
CA PHE A 954 -9.53 6.42 15.92
C PHE A 954 -10.24 7.50 15.09
N GLY A 955 -9.48 8.27 14.32
CA GLY A 955 -10.06 9.27 13.42
C GLY A 955 -9.05 10.28 12.90
N GLY A 956 -9.54 11.17 12.04
CA GLY A 956 -8.78 12.27 11.48
C GLY A 956 -9.60 13.09 10.51
N ILE A 957 -9.04 14.25 10.12
CA ILE A 957 -9.55 15.10 9.05
C ILE A 957 -8.44 15.36 8.06
N GLU A 958 -8.81 15.29 6.78
CA GLU A 958 -8.03 15.88 5.71
C GLU A 958 -8.87 16.94 4.97
N ILE A 959 -8.46 18.20 5.09
CA ILE A 959 -8.94 19.33 4.28
C ILE A 959 -7.79 19.70 3.34
N ASN A 960 -7.88 19.24 2.10
CA ASN A 960 -6.83 19.27 1.08
C ASN A 960 -7.43 19.69 -0.29
N PRO A 961 -6.66 19.69 -1.39
CA PRO A 961 -7.15 20.10 -2.72
C PRO A 961 -8.41 19.34 -3.20
N ASP A 962 -8.57 18.07 -2.81
CA ASP A 962 -9.69 17.22 -3.24
C ASP A 962 -10.97 17.41 -2.40
N SER A 963 -10.83 17.95 -1.19
CA SER A 963 -11.91 18.22 -0.22
C SER A 963 -12.25 19.71 -0.07
N ARG A 964 -11.63 20.57 -0.89
CA ARG A 964 -11.62 22.05 -0.88
C ARG A 964 -10.74 22.61 0.26
N GLN A 965 -10.24 23.84 0.13
CA GLN A 965 -9.23 24.40 1.04
C GLN A 965 -9.84 25.21 2.19
N TRP A 966 -9.16 25.36 3.33
CA TRP A 966 -9.60 26.24 4.43
C TRP A 966 -9.20 27.68 4.14
N SER A 967 -10.17 28.60 4.05
CA SER A 967 -9.91 30.02 3.78
C SER A 967 -9.92 30.81 5.08
N VAL A 968 -8.80 31.47 5.37
CA VAL A 968 -8.60 32.29 6.55
C VAL A 968 -8.69 33.77 6.17
N ALA A 969 -9.71 34.45 6.68
CA ALA A 969 -9.90 35.88 6.46
C ALA A 969 -9.11 36.75 7.45
N LYS A 970 -8.73 37.95 7.02
CA LYS A 970 -7.95 38.91 7.83
C LYS A 970 -8.68 39.41 9.09
N GLY A 971 -9.98 39.69 8.98
CA GLY A 971 -10.79 40.24 10.09
C GLY A 971 -10.77 39.36 11.35
N PRO A 972 -11.15 38.07 11.26
CA PRO A 972 -11.12 37.16 12.41
C PRO A 972 -9.73 37.02 13.04
N LEU A 973 -8.70 36.90 12.21
CA LEU A 973 -7.31 36.82 12.64
C LEU A 973 -6.87 38.03 13.49
N ASP A 974 -7.35 39.23 13.15
CA ASP A 974 -6.95 40.45 13.87
C ASP A 974 -7.67 40.66 15.20
N ALA A 975 -8.78 39.96 15.43
CA ALA A 975 -9.63 40.10 16.61
C ALA A 975 -9.18 39.27 17.82
N ASN A 976 -7.94 38.73 17.84
CA ASN A 976 -7.41 37.84 18.90
C ASN A 976 -8.33 36.65 19.19
N THR A 977 -9.01 36.15 18.16
CA THR A 977 -9.90 35.00 18.25
C THR A 977 -9.10 33.71 18.45
N LYS A 978 -9.77 32.67 18.92
CA LYS A 978 -9.26 31.29 18.93
C LYS A 978 -9.83 30.54 17.74
N VAL A 979 -9.14 29.48 17.29
CA VAL A 979 -9.69 28.58 16.27
C VAL A 979 -10.28 27.35 16.96
N GLN A 980 -11.57 27.12 16.77
CA GLN A 980 -12.25 25.90 17.14
C GLN A 980 -12.19 24.92 15.97
N LEU A 981 -11.52 23.80 16.19
CA LEU A 981 -11.49 22.65 15.29
C LEU A 981 -12.58 21.67 15.70
N TYR A 982 -13.27 21.09 14.73
CA TYR A 982 -14.20 19.98 14.96
C TYR A 982 -13.70 18.80 14.16
N PHE A 983 -13.78 17.58 14.68
CA PHE A 983 -13.39 16.38 13.96
C PHE A 983 -14.33 15.21 14.20
N PHE A 984 -14.46 14.33 13.21
CA PHE A 984 -15.28 13.13 13.37
C PHE A 984 -14.54 12.08 14.20
N ARG A 985 -15.28 11.48 15.14
CA ARG A 985 -14.81 10.36 15.96
C ARG A 985 -15.78 9.20 15.81
N THR A 986 -15.26 8.00 15.60
CA THR A 986 -16.07 6.78 15.68
C THR A 986 -16.21 6.38 17.15
N GLU A 987 -17.38 5.89 17.54
CA GLU A 987 -17.49 5.15 18.79
C GLU A 987 -17.04 3.73 18.48
N ALA A 988 -15.97 3.26 19.14
CA ALA A 988 -15.48 1.89 19.02
C ALA A 988 -16.48 0.90 19.65
N THR A 989 -17.65 0.76 19.05
CA THR A 989 -18.70 -0.18 19.48
C THR A 989 -18.62 -1.51 18.75
N GLY A 990 -17.65 -1.67 17.84
CA GLY A 990 -17.53 -2.78 16.90
C GLY A 990 -16.25 -3.62 17.04
N GLY A 991 -16.23 -4.78 16.40
CA GLY A 991 -15.05 -5.66 16.30
C GLY A 991 -13.91 -5.04 15.49
N TYR A 992 -12.74 -5.69 15.49
CA TYR A 992 -11.50 -5.23 14.84
C TYR A 992 -11.69 -4.77 13.37
N ASP A 993 -12.50 -5.49 12.61
CA ASP A 993 -12.73 -5.20 11.18
C ASP A 993 -13.66 -3.98 10.96
N GLU A 994 -14.58 -3.71 11.89
CA GLU A 994 -15.52 -2.57 11.81
C GLU A 994 -14.83 -1.24 12.11
N VAL A 995 -13.91 -1.20 13.08
CA VAL A 995 -13.18 0.03 13.44
C VAL A 995 -12.19 0.42 12.34
N LEU A 996 -11.50 -0.54 11.71
CA LEU A 996 -10.55 -0.26 10.62
C LEU A 996 -11.25 0.17 9.32
N GLY A 997 -12.42 -0.43 9.01
CA GLY A 997 -13.24 -0.03 7.87
C GLY A 997 -13.73 1.42 7.99
N GLU A 998 -14.27 1.80 9.16
CA GLU A 998 -14.73 3.16 9.38
C GLU A 998 -13.59 4.19 9.42
N VAL A 999 -12.40 3.83 9.90
CA VAL A 999 -11.22 4.71 9.86
C VAL A 999 -10.80 5.02 8.43
N GLY A 1000 -10.88 4.04 7.52
CA GLY A 1000 -10.65 4.23 6.07
C GLY A 1000 -11.64 5.20 5.42
N ASP A 1001 -12.88 5.25 5.91
CA ASP A 1001 -13.94 6.13 5.40
C ASP A 1001 -13.91 7.55 5.99
N MET A 1002 -13.01 7.86 6.93
CA MET A 1002 -12.93 9.21 7.54
C MET A 1002 -12.60 10.31 6.53
N ALA A 1003 -11.77 10.01 5.53
CA ALA A 1003 -11.51 10.93 4.42
C ALA A 1003 -12.78 11.22 3.62
N TYR A 1004 -13.60 10.18 3.39
CA TYR A 1004 -14.89 10.31 2.71
C TYR A 1004 -15.88 11.14 3.53
N TYR A 1005 -16.00 10.90 4.84
CA TYR A 1005 -16.87 11.69 5.72
C TYR A 1005 -16.42 13.14 5.84
N SER A 1006 -15.11 13.39 5.94
CA SER A 1006 -14.54 14.73 5.96
C SER A 1006 -14.90 15.51 4.70
N LYS A 1007 -14.84 14.87 3.53
CA LYS A 1007 -15.27 15.46 2.26
C LYS A 1007 -16.79 15.68 2.19
N ARG A 1008 -17.58 14.69 2.61
CA ARG A 1008 -19.05 14.72 2.48
C ARG A 1008 -19.75 15.64 3.47
N PHE A 1009 -19.21 15.77 4.67
CA PHE A 1009 -19.75 16.56 5.79
C PHE A 1009 -18.81 17.70 6.20
N ARG A 1010 -17.96 18.18 5.29
CA ARG A 1010 -17.02 19.29 5.50
C ARG A 1010 -17.57 20.46 6.32
N LYS A 1011 -18.79 20.92 6.02
CA LYS A 1011 -19.39 22.08 6.73
C LYS A 1011 -19.54 21.89 8.24
N PHE A 1012 -19.60 20.64 8.71
CA PHE A 1012 -19.70 20.30 10.13
C PHE A 1012 -18.34 20.34 10.84
N ILE A 1013 -17.26 20.26 10.06
CA ILE A 1013 -15.88 20.20 10.55
C ILE A 1013 -15.01 21.36 10.06
N GLU A 1014 -15.62 22.36 9.43
CA GLU A 1014 -14.91 23.55 8.96
C GLU A 1014 -14.42 24.35 10.18
N PRO A 1015 -13.13 24.72 10.25
CA PRO A 1015 -12.60 25.46 11.40
C PRO A 1015 -13.30 26.81 11.56
N GLU A 1016 -13.64 27.17 12.80
CA GLU A 1016 -14.33 28.40 13.13
C GLU A 1016 -13.48 29.30 14.02
N PHE A 1017 -13.49 30.60 13.74
CA PHE A 1017 -12.90 31.59 14.64
C PHE A 1017 -13.93 31.97 15.71
N VAL A 1018 -13.58 31.73 16.98
CA VAL A 1018 -14.41 32.03 18.14
C VAL A 1018 -13.77 33.12 18.99
N SER A 1019 -14.57 34.06 19.48
CA SER A 1019 -14.14 35.21 20.29
C SER A 1019 -13.83 34.84 21.73
#